data_AF-A0A8H6GX25-F1
#
_entry.id   AF-A0A8H6GX25-F1
#
_cell.length_a   1.000
_cell.length_b   1.000
_cell.length_c   1.000
_cell.angle_alpha   90.00
_cell.angle_beta   90.00
_cell.angle_gamma   90.00
#
_symmetry.space_group_name_H-M   'P 1'
#
loop_
_entity.id
_entity.type
_entity.pdbx_description
1 polymer ?
#
loop_
_entity_poly.entity_id
_entity_poly.type
_entity_poly.pdbx_seq_one_letter_code
_entity_poly.pdbx_strand_id
1 'polypeptide(L)'
;MVAYDEEADALLEEFELREEVKVRDDRTPPSVYEFPGPLIEARSGDRLVIHVHNGVQDEGVSLHWHGLRMKDKNSVDGAVGFTQCPIAPGRSFTYNFTIGAEEHGTFWWHSHSDVQRADGLWGGLIVHSPDEIDLQREEYLLMVGDWFHQNQTEVLRWYADASSRGNEPVPDSLLVNGQGRFNCSMAVPARPVACSQVQFSNLKPLMMSRSQKKARLRVVNTGSVAGLSLRAGGAIIRPVRVDGGFAVKAEATETVGILYPGERVDLEAEWKGNHAGDHRLTVYLDDENFGYPNPALNPTQSFPMFSSSTKGSSNEPVPQPLEQDEIQVLDSQNLKTATKVSDLPAKAEQTILLYAKVEKLAHMDYAPVGFINHTSWTAQTPPLLAQNRTSWDENQLIPFIGISGSKPKRVDIVINNLDDGAHPFHLHGHSFYVLSSYRNPGRGSWGSYNPYTDEAPPNGLNLEFPVRRDTWKQAMSETPEPTRQASAAPEAPATTEASPAPATTESAASPPAATSGPILDPQHWAQVNEEQAQAEAEGAGDDNADADSTLDPDNASSTASITSSILEYRTIHGRTYHSEQGNAQYWASNDEQQNDLMDLTHHILTLGLGDKLHLAPLKEEKLHQAIDIGTGTGIWAIDFADQYPGAEIIGTDLSPIQPSWVPPNVQFEIEDCTREWTFKSDFADYIHVRWLMGSVRDWDAFFSEAYRVCKPGAWIESHEASCNVSSDDGTVAPNSAMGHWGEFFKEGGKKIGTSFSVVEDGTQRKAMEKAGFINIQEFDFRNPVGTWPKDPVEKRMGAYSKYGLETDSEGFILFMAHTLGWTREEILVYIAQFRREIRSGKHHGYFAQKVVWGQKPETTAA
;
A
#
# COMPACT_ATOMS: atom_id res chain seq x y z
N MET A 1 20.92 -21.98 13.61
CA MET A 1 20.99 -22.28 12.17
C MET A 1 20.92 -20.94 11.47
N VAL A 2 22.00 -20.47 10.85
CA VAL A 2 22.10 -19.11 10.30
C VAL A 2 22.42 -19.26 8.82
N ALA A 3 21.54 -18.76 7.95
CA ALA A 3 21.81 -18.69 6.51
C ALA A 3 22.73 -17.50 6.21
N TYR A 4 23.79 -17.72 5.43
CA TYR A 4 24.30 -16.72 4.48
C TYR A 4 23.62 -17.03 3.15
N ASP A 5 23.00 -16.02 2.54
CA ASP A 5 22.33 -16.16 1.26
C ASP A 5 23.39 -16.06 0.14
N GLU A 6 23.66 -17.19 -0.53
CA GLU A 6 24.54 -17.22 -1.71
C GLU A 6 23.82 -16.71 -2.98
N GLU A 7 22.49 -16.51 -2.98
CA GLU A 7 21.76 -15.95 -4.13
C GLU A 7 21.98 -14.44 -4.30
N ALA A 8 22.43 -13.74 -3.25
CA ALA A 8 23.00 -12.39 -3.38
C ALA A 8 24.30 -12.37 -4.23
N ASP A 9 24.95 -13.53 -4.42
CA ASP A 9 26.14 -13.71 -5.27
C ASP A 9 25.80 -14.29 -6.68
N ALA A 10 24.51 -14.44 -7.05
CA ALA A 10 24.12 -15.22 -8.25
C ALA A 10 23.35 -14.46 -9.35
N LEU A 11 23.29 -13.13 -9.34
CA LEU A 11 22.73 -12.34 -10.45
C LEU A 11 23.80 -11.45 -11.07
N LEU A 12 23.78 -11.35 -12.41
CA LEU A 12 24.60 -10.52 -13.32
C LEU A 12 25.75 -11.25 -14.05
N GLU A 13 25.43 -11.86 -15.19
CA GLU A 13 26.44 -12.14 -16.22
C GLU A 13 26.67 -10.90 -17.11
N GLU A 14 27.88 -10.35 -17.02
CA GLU A 14 28.59 -9.47 -17.96
C GLU A 14 27.98 -8.12 -18.36
N PHE A 15 27.81 -7.19 -17.41
CA PHE A 15 28.01 -5.81 -17.80
C PHE A 15 29.53 -5.65 -18.17
N GLU A 16 30.10 -4.52 -18.54
CA GLU A 16 31.53 -4.16 -18.34
C GLU A 16 31.31 -2.96 -17.41
N LEU A 17 30.80 -3.10 -16.17
CA LEU A 17 30.70 -4.21 -15.15
C LEU A 17 30.71 -5.72 -15.51
N ARG A 18 31.86 -6.36 -15.79
CA ARG A 18 31.93 -7.85 -15.84
C ARG A 18 32.41 -8.29 -14.47
N GLU A 19 31.54 -8.81 -13.61
CA GLU A 19 31.88 -9.30 -12.24
C GLU A 19 32.72 -8.37 -11.34
N GLU A 20 33.07 -7.17 -11.80
CA GLU A 20 34.10 -6.35 -11.19
C GLU A 20 33.80 -4.91 -11.52
N VAL A 21 33.90 -4.05 -10.51
CA VAL A 21 34.23 -2.66 -10.79
C VAL A 21 35.71 -2.43 -10.58
N LYS A 22 36.40 -2.20 -11.70
CA LYS A 22 37.74 -1.64 -11.71
C LYS A 22 37.66 -0.11 -11.68
N VAL A 23 37.88 0.47 -10.51
CA VAL A 23 38.76 1.64 -10.43
C VAL A 23 40.17 1.10 -10.59
N ARG A 24 40.90 1.58 -11.59
CA ARG A 24 42.25 1.09 -11.88
C ARG A 24 43.24 1.52 -10.78
N ASP A 25 43.51 0.63 -9.82
CA ASP A 25 44.86 0.46 -9.23
C ASP A 25 45.45 -0.81 -9.85
N ASP A 26 46.67 -0.74 -10.38
CA ASP A 26 47.29 -1.76 -11.26
C ASP A 26 47.67 -3.08 -10.51
N ARG A 27 46.87 -3.58 -9.55
CA ARG A 27 47.26 -4.66 -8.62
C ARG A 27 46.26 -5.80 -8.35
N THR A 28 45.02 -5.81 -8.86
CA THR A 28 44.00 -6.82 -8.48
C THR A 28 43.55 -7.73 -9.66
N PRO A 29 43.39 -9.07 -9.49
CA PRO A 29 43.05 -10.02 -10.57
C PRO A 29 41.53 -10.15 -10.87
N PRO A 30 41.13 -10.74 -12.03
CA PRO A 30 39.84 -10.56 -12.74
C PRO A 30 38.57 -11.33 -12.29
N SER A 31 38.49 -11.95 -11.10
CA SER A 31 37.49 -13.03 -10.83
C SER A 31 36.82 -12.98 -9.45
N VAL A 32 36.40 -11.82 -8.96
CA VAL A 32 35.74 -11.70 -7.65
C VAL A 32 34.49 -10.84 -7.77
N TYR A 33 33.32 -11.49 -7.72
CA TYR A 33 32.03 -10.83 -7.49
C TYR A 33 32.06 -10.08 -6.14
N GLU A 34 31.62 -8.82 -6.12
CA GLU A 34 31.54 -8.00 -4.92
C GLU A 34 30.16 -7.37 -4.78
N PHE A 35 29.47 -7.69 -3.68
CA PHE A 35 28.28 -7.01 -3.22
C PHE A 35 28.52 -6.51 -1.77
N PRO A 36 28.21 -5.24 -1.43
CA PRO A 36 27.74 -4.14 -2.28
C PRO A 36 28.59 -3.85 -3.51
N GLY A 37 28.02 -3.14 -4.48
CA GLY A 37 28.81 -2.59 -5.57
C GLY A 37 29.95 -1.70 -5.07
N PRO A 38 30.97 -1.45 -5.90
CA PRO A 38 32.16 -0.67 -5.53
C PRO A 38 31.86 0.64 -4.82
N LEU A 39 32.73 0.95 -3.86
CA LEU A 39 32.88 2.30 -3.37
C LEU A 39 33.61 3.16 -4.42
N ILE A 40 32.95 4.21 -4.89
CA ILE A 40 33.59 5.28 -5.65
C ILE A 40 34.07 6.35 -4.66
N GLU A 41 35.37 6.60 -4.64
CA GLU A 41 35.94 7.71 -3.87
C GLU A 41 36.48 8.80 -4.79
N ALA A 42 36.14 10.06 -4.49
CA ALA A 42 36.58 11.22 -5.25
C ALA A 42 36.78 12.43 -4.34
N ARG A 43 37.29 13.54 -4.89
CA ARG A 43 37.33 14.86 -4.24
C ARG A 43 36.42 15.84 -4.98
N SER A 44 35.99 16.89 -4.29
CA SER A 44 35.25 17.99 -4.94
C SER A 44 36.04 18.53 -6.14
N GLY A 45 35.36 18.72 -7.27
CA GLY A 45 35.99 19.17 -8.52
C GLY A 45 36.58 18.06 -9.39
N ASP A 46 36.67 16.82 -8.91
CA ASP A 46 37.14 15.71 -9.74
C ASP A 46 36.17 15.40 -10.87
N ARG A 47 36.73 14.90 -11.98
CA ARG A 47 35.95 14.41 -13.13
C ARG A 47 35.80 12.90 -13.04
N LEU A 48 34.55 12.44 -12.96
CA LEU A 48 34.21 11.03 -13.02
C LEU A 48 33.90 10.62 -14.47
N VAL A 49 34.49 9.51 -14.90
CA VAL A 49 34.19 8.85 -16.18
C VAL A 49 33.92 7.38 -15.89
N ILE A 50 32.66 7.00 -16.00
CA ILE A 50 32.19 5.68 -15.56
C ILE A 50 31.58 4.99 -16.78
N HIS A 51 32.20 3.89 -17.19
CA HIS A 51 31.76 3.07 -18.30
C HIS A 51 30.87 1.94 -17.77
N VAL A 52 29.68 1.81 -18.37
CA VAL A 52 28.61 0.91 -17.91
C VAL A 52 28.10 0.16 -19.15
N HIS A 53 28.56 -1.07 -19.42
CA HIS A 53 28.13 -1.94 -20.53
C HIS A 53 27.11 -3.02 -20.16
N ASN A 54 25.86 -3.14 -20.63
CA ASN A 54 24.83 -4.06 -20.11
C ASN A 54 25.02 -5.55 -20.30
N GLY A 55 25.01 -6.31 -19.21
CA GLY A 55 25.04 -7.77 -19.19
C GLY A 55 23.76 -8.48 -18.86
N VAL A 56 22.85 -7.78 -18.19
CA VAL A 56 21.54 -8.34 -17.88
C VAL A 56 20.88 -8.71 -19.20
N GLN A 57 20.43 -9.96 -19.30
CA GLN A 57 20.03 -10.54 -20.58
C GLN A 57 18.78 -9.88 -21.14
N ASP A 58 17.80 -9.58 -20.28
CA ASP A 58 16.46 -9.17 -20.70
C ASP A 58 16.00 -7.82 -20.13
N GLU A 59 16.86 -7.12 -19.38
CA GLU A 59 16.49 -5.88 -18.70
C GLU A 59 17.37 -4.70 -19.11
N GLY A 60 16.73 -3.55 -19.27
CA GLY A 60 17.45 -2.28 -19.38
C GLY A 60 17.96 -1.84 -18.01
N VAL A 61 19.13 -1.19 -17.97
CA VAL A 61 19.73 -0.69 -16.73
C VAL A 61 20.12 0.78 -16.89
N SER A 62 20.08 1.54 -15.81
CA SER A 62 20.63 2.89 -15.74
C SER A 62 21.17 3.13 -14.35
N LEU A 63 22.22 3.94 -14.20
CA LEU A 63 22.73 4.32 -12.89
C LEU A 63 22.41 5.78 -12.59
N HIS A 64 21.89 6.03 -11.40
CA HIS A 64 21.70 7.35 -10.82
C HIS A 64 22.73 7.65 -9.72
N TRP A 65 23.10 8.92 -9.59
CA TRP A 65 24.13 9.44 -8.68
C TRP A 65 23.47 10.22 -7.53
N HIS A 66 22.86 9.48 -6.61
CA HIS A 66 21.96 10.00 -5.59
C HIS A 66 22.56 11.17 -4.80
N GLY A 67 21.90 12.33 -4.90
CA GLY A 67 22.25 13.56 -4.18
C GLY A 67 23.28 14.47 -4.88
N LEU A 68 23.94 14.02 -5.96
CA LEU A 68 24.77 14.92 -6.77
C LEU A 68 23.89 15.90 -7.54
N ARG A 69 24.36 17.15 -7.67
CA ARG A 69 23.60 18.21 -8.38
C ARG A 69 23.57 18.03 -9.89
N MET A 70 24.47 17.24 -10.47
CA MET A 70 24.59 17.01 -11.91
C MET A 70 24.57 18.32 -12.73
N LYS A 71 25.19 19.37 -12.19
CA LYS A 71 25.15 20.72 -12.76
C LYS A 71 25.70 20.71 -14.19
N ASP A 72 24.94 21.28 -15.11
CA ASP A 72 25.23 21.32 -16.55
C ASP A 72 25.36 19.92 -17.21
N LYS A 73 24.92 18.87 -16.51
CA LYS A 73 25.07 17.45 -16.86
C LYS A 73 23.79 16.63 -16.61
N ASN A 74 22.63 17.27 -16.70
CA ASN A 74 21.33 16.62 -16.51
C ASN A 74 21.11 15.39 -17.42
N SER A 75 21.67 15.38 -18.63
CA SER A 75 21.53 14.25 -19.58
C SER A 75 22.24 12.95 -19.16
N VAL A 76 23.00 12.96 -18.05
CA VAL A 76 23.70 11.79 -17.51
C VAL A 76 23.34 11.55 -16.04
N ASP A 77 22.17 12.04 -15.61
CA ASP A 77 21.66 11.84 -14.26
C ASP A 77 21.16 10.42 -13.99
N GLY A 78 20.70 9.69 -15.01
CA GLY A 78 20.34 8.27 -14.89
C GLY A 78 18.84 7.95 -14.84
N ALA A 79 17.97 8.95 -14.66
CA ALA A 79 16.53 8.75 -14.59
C ALA A 79 15.92 8.28 -15.93
N VAL A 80 15.49 7.02 -16.00
CA VAL A 80 14.89 6.40 -17.20
C VAL A 80 13.60 7.09 -17.61
N GLY A 81 13.44 7.35 -18.91
CA GLY A 81 12.26 8.01 -19.47
C GLY A 81 12.24 9.52 -19.25
N PHE A 82 13.12 10.05 -18.39
CA PHE A 82 13.29 11.49 -18.20
C PHE A 82 14.59 11.99 -18.84
N THR A 83 15.75 11.61 -18.28
CA THR A 83 17.07 12.11 -18.72
C THR A 83 17.70 11.24 -19.80
N GLN A 84 17.40 9.94 -19.81
CA GLN A 84 17.96 8.98 -20.75
C GLN A 84 17.05 7.76 -20.97
N CYS A 85 17.32 7.02 -22.05
CA CYS A 85 16.81 5.65 -22.21
C CYS A 85 17.56 4.70 -21.27
N PRO A 86 16.97 3.55 -20.91
CA PRO A 86 17.75 2.52 -20.25
C PRO A 86 18.83 1.99 -21.20
N ILE A 87 19.98 1.60 -20.64
CA ILE A 87 21.06 0.95 -21.36
C ILE A 87 20.55 -0.45 -21.70
N ALA A 88 20.27 -0.73 -22.97
CA ALA A 88 19.74 -2.02 -23.40
C ALA A 88 20.74 -3.18 -23.19
N PRO A 89 20.27 -4.43 -23.03
CA PRO A 89 21.13 -5.62 -22.97
C PRO A 89 22.22 -5.66 -24.04
N GLY A 90 23.45 -5.97 -23.63
CA GLY A 90 24.64 -6.00 -24.47
C GLY A 90 25.19 -4.63 -24.90
N ARG A 91 24.63 -3.50 -24.43
CA ARG A 91 25.01 -2.14 -24.89
C ARG A 91 25.74 -1.34 -23.82
N SER A 92 26.57 -0.38 -24.20
CA SER A 92 27.32 0.41 -23.23
C SER A 92 26.99 1.89 -23.26
N PHE A 93 27.08 2.52 -22.09
CA PHE A 93 26.94 3.95 -21.89
C PHE A 93 28.08 4.46 -21.02
N THR A 94 28.45 5.72 -21.20
CA THR A 94 29.50 6.37 -20.41
C THR A 94 28.95 7.59 -19.71
N TYR A 95 28.90 7.53 -18.39
CA TYR A 95 28.61 8.66 -17.54
C TYR A 95 29.88 9.51 -17.39
N ASN A 96 29.79 10.79 -17.75
CA ASN A 96 30.95 11.69 -17.74
C ASN A 96 30.54 13.08 -17.25
N PHE A 97 30.87 13.35 -15.99
CA PHE A 97 30.52 14.57 -15.30
C PHE A 97 31.63 14.98 -14.33
N THR A 98 31.56 16.22 -13.86
CA THR A 98 32.48 16.78 -12.88
C THR A 98 31.71 17.06 -11.61
N ILE A 99 32.24 16.61 -10.48
CA ILE A 99 31.67 16.88 -9.16
C ILE A 99 31.81 18.38 -8.88
N GLY A 100 30.77 19.03 -8.37
CA GLY A 100 30.84 20.44 -8.02
C GLY A 100 31.93 20.74 -6.99
N ALA A 101 32.55 21.92 -7.09
CA ALA A 101 33.62 22.35 -6.20
C ALA A 101 33.20 22.42 -4.71
N GLU A 102 31.90 22.60 -4.45
CA GLU A 102 31.32 22.69 -3.11
C GLU A 102 30.63 21.38 -2.66
N GLU A 103 30.64 20.34 -3.50
CA GLU A 103 29.98 19.06 -3.20
C GLU A 103 30.99 18.11 -2.55
N HIS A 104 30.75 17.74 -1.29
CA HIS A 104 31.52 16.75 -0.55
C HIS A 104 30.65 16.17 0.58
N GLY A 105 30.79 14.89 0.88
CA GLY A 105 29.94 14.18 1.82
C GLY A 105 29.75 12.71 1.45
N THR A 106 28.66 12.14 1.95
CA THR A 106 28.25 10.76 1.70
C THR A 106 27.13 10.72 0.68
N PHE A 107 27.45 10.19 -0.50
CA PHE A 107 26.53 9.92 -1.58
C PHE A 107 26.52 8.41 -1.82
N TRP A 108 25.73 7.98 -2.80
CA TRP A 108 25.70 6.60 -3.24
C TRP A 108 25.16 6.57 -4.68
N TRP A 109 25.34 5.44 -5.35
CA TRP A 109 24.83 5.23 -6.70
C TRP A 109 23.94 3.98 -6.70
N HIS A 110 22.93 3.96 -7.56
CA HIS A 110 22.01 2.83 -7.67
C HIS A 110 21.35 2.73 -9.04
N SER A 111 20.75 1.58 -9.34
CA SER A 111 19.90 1.45 -10.51
C SER A 111 18.70 2.38 -10.44
N HIS A 112 18.40 3.04 -11.54
CA HIS A 112 17.20 3.87 -11.70
C HIS A 112 16.32 3.37 -12.86
N SER A 113 16.39 2.06 -13.11
CA SER A 113 15.51 1.31 -13.99
C SER A 113 14.60 0.41 -13.16
N ASP A 114 13.30 0.65 -13.22
CA ASP A 114 12.28 -0.09 -12.47
C ASP A 114 12.63 -0.18 -10.96
N VAL A 115 12.44 -1.33 -10.31
CA VAL A 115 12.81 -1.58 -8.91
C VAL A 115 14.08 -2.43 -8.74
N GLN A 116 14.98 -2.44 -9.73
CA GLN A 116 16.26 -3.16 -9.73
C GLN A 116 17.21 -2.84 -8.56
N ARG A 117 17.02 -1.69 -7.89
CA ARG A 117 17.75 -1.38 -6.66
C ARG A 117 17.50 -2.45 -5.58
N ALA A 118 16.29 -3.01 -5.51
CA ALA A 118 15.92 -4.03 -4.53
C ALA A 118 16.75 -5.32 -4.70
N ASP A 119 17.15 -5.64 -5.92
CA ASP A 119 18.00 -6.80 -6.25
C ASP A 119 19.50 -6.57 -5.97
N GLY A 120 19.89 -5.42 -5.41
CA GLY A 120 21.27 -5.16 -5.01
C GLY A 120 22.11 -4.32 -5.96
N LEU A 121 21.52 -3.73 -7.02
CA LEU A 121 22.27 -2.90 -7.96
C LEU A 121 22.53 -1.49 -7.41
N TRP A 122 23.43 -1.38 -6.43
CA TRP A 122 23.83 -0.15 -5.76
C TRP A 122 25.24 -0.23 -5.15
N GLY A 123 25.84 0.92 -4.85
CA GLY A 123 27.15 1.02 -4.21
C GLY A 123 27.46 2.41 -3.66
N GLY A 124 28.55 2.50 -2.90
CA GLY A 124 28.92 3.73 -2.19
C GLY A 124 29.52 4.80 -3.10
N LEU A 125 29.30 6.09 -2.78
CA LEU A 125 30.00 7.21 -3.40
C LEU A 125 30.41 8.23 -2.34
N ILE A 126 31.70 8.29 -2.00
CA ILE A 126 32.22 9.26 -1.02
C ILE A 126 32.99 10.36 -1.75
N VAL A 127 32.63 11.60 -1.44
CA VAL A 127 33.31 12.78 -1.98
C VAL A 127 34.00 13.52 -0.84
N HIS A 128 35.32 13.54 -0.87
CA HIS A 128 36.17 14.17 0.14
C HIS A 128 36.32 15.67 -0.11
N SER A 129 36.28 16.48 0.95
CA SER A 129 36.56 17.91 0.82
C SER A 129 38.07 18.16 0.60
N PRO A 130 38.47 19.08 -0.29
CA PRO A 130 39.87 19.46 -0.45
C PRO A 130 40.51 20.04 0.83
N ASP A 131 39.70 20.67 1.69
CA ASP A 131 40.14 21.31 2.93
C ASP A 131 40.22 20.34 4.13
N GLU A 132 39.78 19.11 3.93
CA GLU A 132 39.84 18.06 4.94
C GLU A 132 41.28 17.54 5.06
N ILE A 133 42.14 18.34 5.69
CA ILE A 133 43.55 18.01 5.96
C ILE A 133 43.58 16.80 6.89
N ASP A 134 44.00 15.64 6.36
CA ASP A 134 44.50 14.42 7.01
C ASP A 134 44.29 14.34 8.53
N LEU A 135 43.04 14.51 8.96
CA LEU A 135 42.63 14.18 10.31
C LEU A 135 42.71 12.67 10.32
N GLN A 136 43.62 12.12 11.13
CA GLN A 136 43.80 10.68 11.28
C GLN A 136 42.56 10.03 11.95
N ARG A 137 41.37 10.18 11.35
CA ARG A 137 40.10 9.59 11.78
C ARG A 137 39.85 8.35 10.94
N GLU A 138 39.31 7.32 11.56
CA GLU A 138 38.87 6.14 10.84
C GLU A 138 37.49 6.42 10.25
N GLU A 139 37.27 6.08 8.99
CA GLU A 139 35.99 6.24 8.32
C GLU A 139 35.48 4.88 7.85
N TYR A 140 34.19 4.61 8.08
CA TYR A 140 33.55 3.36 7.71
C TYR A 140 32.20 3.65 7.05
N LEU A 141 31.98 3.08 5.87
CA LEU A 141 30.70 3.12 5.16
C LEU A 141 29.83 1.94 5.59
N LEU A 142 28.59 2.22 5.95
CA LEU A 142 27.57 1.26 6.35
C LEU A 142 26.37 1.43 5.42
N MET A 143 26.25 0.53 4.46
CA MET A 143 25.14 0.42 3.53
C MET A 143 24.14 -0.57 4.11
N VAL A 144 22.97 -0.08 4.51
CA VAL A 144 21.98 -0.84 5.30
C VAL A 144 20.64 -0.79 4.61
N GLY A 145 19.92 -1.90 4.50
CA GLY A 145 18.59 -1.92 3.89
C GLY A 145 17.81 -3.19 4.16
N ASP A 146 16.50 -3.13 3.91
CA ASP A 146 15.65 -4.32 3.77
C ASP A 146 16.12 -5.20 2.59
N TRP A 147 15.73 -6.48 2.63
CA TRP A 147 16.08 -7.46 1.61
C TRP A 147 14.94 -8.43 1.34
N PHE A 148 14.70 -8.67 0.06
CA PHE A 148 13.75 -9.66 -0.45
C PHE A 148 14.54 -10.81 -1.05
N HIS A 149 14.16 -12.06 -0.76
CA HIS A 149 14.79 -13.22 -1.41
C HIS A 149 14.23 -13.45 -2.82
N GLN A 150 13.05 -12.90 -3.12
CA GLN A 150 12.48 -12.95 -4.46
C GLN A 150 12.99 -11.79 -5.32
N ASN A 151 13.13 -12.04 -6.61
CA ASN A 151 13.51 -11.03 -7.59
C ASN A 151 12.51 -9.86 -7.60
N GLN A 152 13.02 -8.65 -7.77
CA GLN A 152 12.28 -7.39 -7.85
C GLN A 152 11.05 -7.45 -8.78
N THR A 153 11.16 -8.11 -9.93
CA THR A 153 10.06 -8.23 -10.92
C THR A 153 8.92 -9.08 -10.38
N GLU A 154 9.21 -10.13 -9.60
CA GLU A 154 8.19 -10.98 -8.99
C GLU A 154 7.49 -10.27 -7.83
N VAL A 155 8.27 -9.58 -6.99
CA VAL A 155 7.74 -8.78 -5.89
C VAL A 155 6.84 -7.66 -6.42
N LEU A 156 7.28 -6.92 -7.44
CA LEU A 156 6.49 -5.88 -8.08
C LEU A 156 5.24 -6.44 -8.75
N ARG A 157 5.34 -7.57 -9.45
CA ARG A 157 4.17 -8.22 -10.07
C ARG A 157 3.15 -8.64 -9.04
N TRP A 158 3.59 -9.16 -7.89
CA TRP A 158 2.70 -9.48 -6.77
C TRP A 158 2.04 -8.20 -6.24
N TYR A 159 2.82 -7.15 -5.97
CA TYR A 159 2.30 -5.87 -5.49
C TYR A 159 1.28 -5.25 -6.46
N ALA A 160 1.55 -5.32 -7.76
CA ALA A 160 0.68 -4.79 -8.81
C ALA A 160 -0.60 -5.61 -9.04
N ASP A 161 -0.69 -6.85 -8.55
CA ASP A 161 -1.89 -7.66 -8.72
C ASP A 161 -3.00 -7.21 -7.76
N ALA A 162 -4.25 -7.16 -8.25
CA ALA A 162 -5.40 -6.73 -7.47
C ALA A 162 -5.60 -7.52 -6.15
N SER A 163 -5.11 -8.77 -6.06
CA SER A 163 -5.17 -9.56 -4.83
C SER A 163 -4.21 -9.10 -3.73
N SER A 164 -3.21 -8.28 -4.05
CA SER A 164 -2.34 -7.64 -3.04
C SER A 164 -3.09 -6.56 -2.25
N ARG A 165 -4.18 -6.00 -2.82
CA ARG A 165 -4.90 -4.80 -2.37
C ARG A 165 -4.04 -3.54 -2.27
N GLY A 166 -2.87 -3.54 -2.89
CA GLY A 166 -1.89 -2.47 -2.75
C GLY A 166 -1.13 -2.50 -1.42
N ASN A 167 -1.16 -3.62 -0.68
CA ASN A 167 -0.33 -3.77 0.52
C ASN A 167 1.15 -3.84 0.12
N GLU A 168 1.97 -2.96 0.70
CA GLU A 168 3.41 -2.95 0.47
C GLU A 168 4.04 -4.31 0.79
N PRO A 169 4.99 -4.79 -0.03
CA PRO A 169 5.66 -6.06 0.22
C PRO A 169 6.52 -5.99 1.49
N VAL A 170 6.36 -6.97 2.38
CA VAL A 170 7.16 -7.07 3.61
C VAL A 170 8.43 -7.87 3.34
N PRO A 171 9.62 -7.33 3.65
CA PRO A 171 10.90 -7.98 3.33
C PRO A 171 11.09 -9.29 4.10
N ASP A 172 12.01 -10.13 3.62
CA ASP A 172 12.36 -11.41 4.23
C ASP A 172 13.53 -11.27 5.23
N SER A 173 14.39 -10.27 5.03
CA SER A 173 15.53 -9.98 5.90
C SER A 173 15.98 -8.52 5.80
N LEU A 174 17.14 -8.23 6.39
CA LEU A 174 17.86 -6.97 6.26
C LEU A 174 19.36 -7.25 6.07
N LEU A 175 20.06 -6.34 5.40
CA LEU A 175 21.50 -6.43 5.13
C LEU A 175 22.25 -5.23 5.68
N VAL A 176 23.48 -5.46 6.15
CA VAL A 176 24.51 -4.45 6.41
C VAL A 176 25.76 -4.81 5.62
N ASN A 177 26.15 -3.98 4.66
CA ASN A 177 27.27 -4.23 3.75
C ASN A 177 27.23 -5.66 3.16
N GLY A 178 26.06 -6.07 2.66
CA GLY A 178 25.84 -7.38 2.05
C GLY A 178 25.71 -8.55 3.03
N GLN A 179 25.76 -8.31 4.34
CA GLN A 179 25.61 -9.37 5.35
C GLN A 179 24.25 -9.27 6.06
N GLY A 180 23.53 -10.39 6.13
CA GLY A 180 22.29 -10.54 6.90
C GLY A 180 22.10 -11.96 7.40
N ARG A 181 20.94 -12.23 8.00
CA ARG A 181 20.60 -13.56 8.50
C ARG A 181 19.14 -13.91 8.22
N PHE A 182 18.93 -15.18 7.93
CA PHE A 182 17.59 -15.75 7.78
C PHE A 182 17.51 -17.12 8.47
N ASN A 183 16.34 -17.45 9.02
CA ASN A 183 16.09 -18.78 9.59
C ASN A 183 15.64 -19.74 8.48
N CYS A 184 16.57 -20.56 7.97
CA CYS A 184 16.29 -21.51 6.88
C CYS A 184 15.14 -22.49 7.13
N SER A 185 14.75 -22.74 8.38
CA SER A 185 13.58 -23.58 8.66
C SER A 185 12.25 -22.92 8.27
N MET A 186 12.26 -21.59 8.07
CA MET A 186 11.13 -20.80 7.58
C MET A 186 11.08 -20.72 6.04
N ALA A 187 12.07 -21.28 5.33
CA ALA A 187 12.04 -21.33 3.87
C ALA A 187 10.94 -22.31 3.42
N VAL A 188 9.96 -21.82 2.66
CA VAL A 188 8.86 -22.65 2.15
C VAL A 188 9.21 -23.24 0.79
N PRO A 189 8.80 -24.48 0.46
CA PRO A 189 9.12 -25.11 -0.82
C PRO A 189 8.67 -24.30 -2.05
N ALA A 190 7.62 -23.48 -1.93
CA ALA A 190 7.13 -22.61 -2.99
C ALA A 190 7.99 -21.36 -3.23
N ARG A 191 8.91 -21.02 -2.30
CA ARG A 191 9.85 -19.90 -2.36
C ARG A 191 11.21 -20.39 -1.83
N PRO A 192 11.93 -21.23 -2.60
CA PRO A 192 13.21 -21.77 -2.16
C PRO A 192 14.22 -20.63 -1.96
N VAL A 193 15.05 -20.75 -0.93
CA VAL A 193 16.17 -19.83 -0.65
C VAL A 193 17.44 -20.65 -0.59
N ALA A 194 18.51 -20.19 -1.25
CA ALA A 194 19.83 -20.81 -1.17
C ALA A 194 20.46 -20.60 0.22
N CYS A 195 20.24 -21.58 1.09
CA CYS A 195 20.54 -21.45 2.52
C CYS A 195 21.88 -22.11 2.90
N SER A 196 22.92 -21.31 3.19
CA SER A 196 24.21 -21.83 3.68
C SER A 196 24.36 -21.66 5.20
N GLN A 197 24.59 -22.74 5.94
CA GLN A 197 24.68 -22.69 7.40
C GLN A 197 26.03 -22.13 7.87
N VAL A 198 26.06 -20.88 8.30
CA VAL A 198 27.25 -20.20 8.82
C VAL A 198 27.17 -20.09 10.35
N GLN A 199 28.28 -20.25 11.08
CA GLN A 199 28.26 -19.94 12.51
C GLN A 199 28.26 -18.43 12.71
N PHE A 200 27.51 -17.93 13.70
CA PHE A 200 27.47 -16.51 14.02
C PHE A 200 28.86 -15.89 14.27
N SER A 201 29.78 -16.66 14.83
CA SER A 201 31.18 -16.28 15.04
C SER A 201 31.98 -16.03 13.75
N ASN A 202 31.44 -16.46 12.60
CA ASN A 202 32.09 -16.34 11.29
C ASN A 202 31.62 -15.10 10.51
N LEU A 203 30.69 -14.30 11.06
CA LEU A 203 30.30 -13.03 10.46
C LEU A 203 31.52 -12.10 10.38
N LYS A 204 31.69 -11.44 9.23
CA LYS A 204 32.79 -10.49 9.04
C LYS A 204 32.49 -9.25 9.88
N PRO A 205 33.45 -8.78 10.71
CA PRO A 205 33.26 -7.58 11.49
C PRO A 205 33.12 -6.36 10.58
N LEU A 206 32.29 -5.40 10.98
CA LEU A 206 32.04 -4.18 10.20
C LEU A 206 33.25 -3.23 10.17
N MET A 207 34.13 -3.31 11.17
CA MET A 207 35.35 -2.51 11.26
C MET A 207 36.60 -3.39 11.35
N MET A 208 37.67 -2.93 10.70
CA MET A 208 38.94 -3.64 10.65
C MET A 208 39.91 -3.26 11.79
N SER A 209 39.75 -2.09 12.41
CA SER A 209 40.66 -1.55 13.42
C SER A 209 39.96 -1.30 14.76
N ARG A 210 40.64 -1.56 15.88
CA ARG A 210 40.17 -1.27 17.26
C ARG A 210 40.81 0.00 17.81
N SER A 211 40.97 1.02 16.97
CA SER A 211 41.63 2.27 17.34
C SER A 211 40.80 3.11 18.32
N GLN A 212 41.47 3.67 19.33
CA GLN A 212 40.88 4.61 20.30
C GLN A 212 40.58 5.99 19.69
N LYS A 213 40.85 6.20 18.39
CA LYS A 213 40.53 7.46 17.71
C LYS A 213 39.02 7.53 17.47
N LYS A 214 38.51 8.77 17.38
CA LYS A 214 37.14 8.99 16.92
C LYS A 214 36.96 8.43 15.51
N ALA A 215 35.87 7.71 15.30
CA ALA A 215 35.52 7.15 14.00
C ALA A 215 34.34 7.93 13.39
N ARG A 216 34.32 8.05 12.07
CA ARG A 216 33.16 8.53 11.31
C ARG A 216 32.45 7.32 10.71
N LEU A 217 31.19 7.12 11.09
CA LEU A 217 30.30 6.13 10.49
C LEU A 217 29.44 6.83 9.46
N ARG A 218 29.57 6.45 8.18
CA ARG A 218 28.75 6.97 7.08
C ARG A 218 27.64 5.96 6.83
N VAL A 219 26.43 6.25 7.29
CA VAL A 219 25.29 5.35 7.16
C VAL A 219 24.45 5.76 5.94
N VAL A 220 24.11 4.79 5.11
CA VAL A 220 23.24 4.94 3.94
C VAL A 220 22.10 3.93 4.06
N ASN A 221 20.85 4.39 4.05
CA ASN A 221 19.73 3.47 3.88
C ASN A 221 19.55 3.14 2.39
N THR A 222 19.94 1.94 1.99
CA THR A 222 19.84 1.38 0.63
C THR A 222 18.59 0.53 0.41
N GLY A 223 17.77 0.32 1.46
CA GLY A 223 16.52 -0.44 1.39
C GLY A 223 15.50 0.15 0.42
N SER A 224 14.46 -0.59 0.11
CA SER A 224 13.44 -0.22 -0.87
C SER A 224 12.14 0.25 -0.22
N VAL A 225 11.84 -0.20 1.01
CA VAL A 225 10.55 0.03 1.70
C VAL A 225 10.74 0.59 3.10
N ALA A 226 11.59 -0.04 3.92
CA ALA A 226 11.64 0.18 5.36
C ALA A 226 12.57 1.33 5.76
N GLY A 227 12.09 2.14 6.72
CA GLY A 227 12.97 2.95 7.54
C GLY A 227 13.84 2.06 8.44
N LEU A 228 14.95 2.59 8.93
CA LEU A 228 15.81 1.86 9.87
C LEU A 228 16.30 2.73 11.01
N SER A 229 16.33 2.15 12.21
CA SER A 229 17.01 2.70 13.38
C SER A 229 18.27 1.89 13.68
N LEU A 230 19.27 2.52 14.29
CA LEU A 230 20.55 1.89 14.59
C LEU A 230 20.94 2.08 16.05
N ARG A 231 21.55 1.08 16.68
CA ARG A 231 22.21 1.20 17.99
C ARG A 231 23.67 0.79 17.90
N ALA A 232 24.58 1.67 18.32
CA ALA A 232 26.02 1.37 18.39
C ALA A 232 26.42 0.96 19.81
N GLY A 233 26.35 -0.34 20.11
CA GLY A 233 26.64 -0.91 21.41
C GLY A 233 28.04 -0.58 21.93
N GLY A 234 28.10 0.14 23.04
CA GLY A 234 29.36 0.56 23.66
C GLY A 234 30.04 1.74 22.96
N ALA A 235 29.32 2.51 22.15
CA ALA A 235 29.73 3.83 21.68
C ALA A 235 28.68 4.88 22.02
N ILE A 236 29.11 6.13 22.12
CA ILE A 236 28.22 7.28 21.98
C ILE A 236 28.42 7.80 20.56
N ILE A 237 27.33 7.94 19.82
CA ILE A 237 27.29 8.43 18.45
C ILE A 237 26.61 9.80 18.42
N ARG A 238 27.05 10.64 17.49
CA ARG A 238 26.47 11.97 17.26
C ARG A 238 26.31 12.22 15.76
N PRO A 239 25.10 12.43 15.25
CA PRO A 239 24.89 12.95 13.91
C PRO A 239 25.60 14.28 13.71
N VAL A 240 26.45 14.34 12.68
CA VAL A 240 27.22 15.55 12.33
C VAL A 240 26.95 16.05 10.92
N ARG A 241 26.54 15.16 10.00
CA ARG A 241 26.12 15.53 8.65
C ARG A 241 24.96 14.66 8.18
N VAL A 242 24.14 15.20 7.29
CA VAL A 242 23.07 14.47 6.60
C VAL A 242 23.21 14.60 5.08
N ASP A 243 22.74 13.57 4.39
CA ASP A 243 22.67 13.47 2.93
C ASP A 243 24.00 13.90 2.27
N GLY A 244 23.98 14.85 1.32
CA GLY A 244 25.15 15.37 0.60
C GLY A 244 26.19 16.13 1.44
N GLY A 245 26.35 15.79 2.72
CA GLY A 245 27.38 16.30 3.63
C GLY A 245 26.97 17.55 4.41
N PHE A 246 25.68 17.86 4.52
CA PHE A 246 25.20 19.08 5.17
C PHE A 246 25.36 19.00 6.69
N ALA A 247 26.12 19.94 7.25
CA ALA A 247 26.45 19.93 8.67
C ALA A 247 25.22 20.18 9.56
N VAL A 248 25.02 19.32 10.55
CA VAL A 248 23.93 19.40 11.52
C VAL A 248 24.45 19.42 12.96
N LYS A 249 23.60 19.87 13.88
CA LYS A 249 23.75 19.73 15.32
C LYS A 249 22.66 18.80 15.83
N ALA A 250 23.08 17.78 16.57
CA ALA A 250 22.22 16.86 17.28
C ALA A 250 22.84 16.51 18.64
N GLU A 251 22.02 15.96 19.53
CA GLU A 251 22.51 15.42 20.79
C GLU A 251 23.31 14.13 20.57
N ALA A 252 24.12 13.77 21.56
CA ALA A 252 24.89 12.54 21.52
C ALA A 252 24.11 11.44 22.23
N THR A 253 24.01 10.30 21.58
CA THR A 253 23.12 9.21 21.96
C THR A 253 23.79 7.87 21.66
N GLU A 254 23.21 6.75 22.06
CA GLU A 254 23.65 5.40 21.68
C GLU A 254 22.92 4.89 20.43
N THR A 255 21.81 5.54 20.09
CA THR A 255 20.93 5.21 18.98
C THR A 255 20.89 6.30 17.94
N VAL A 256 20.59 5.93 16.71
CA VAL A 256 20.21 6.85 15.66
C VAL A 256 18.78 6.50 15.30
N GLY A 257 17.96 7.53 15.29
CA GLY A 257 16.57 7.49 14.90
C GLY A 257 16.33 6.96 13.49
N ILE A 258 15.08 6.94 13.08
CA ILE A 258 14.67 6.35 11.79
C ILE A 258 15.30 7.14 10.63
N LEU A 259 16.07 6.42 9.82
CA LEU A 259 16.65 6.84 8.54
C LEU A 259 15.89 6.14 7.40
N TYR A 260 15.29 6.91 6.49
CA TYR A 260 14.44 6.37 5.42
C TYR A 260 15.23 6.02 4.14
N PRO A 261 14.69 5.17 3.25
CA PRO A 261 15.32 4.82 1.98
C PRO A 261 15.86 6.04 1.22
N GLY A 262 17.15 5.99 0.87
CA GLY A 262 17.85 7.06 0.16
C GLY A 262 18.46 8.15 1.05
N GLU A 263 18.10 8.22 2.33
CA GLU A 263 18.70 9.16 3.29
C GLU A 263 20.09 8.68 3.77
N ARG A 264 20.96 9.64 4.12
CA ARG A 264 22.29 9.35 4.67
C ARG A 264 22.56 10.16 5.92
N VAL A 265 23.33 9.58 6.84
CA VAL A 265 23.81 10.28 8.03
C VAL A 265 25.26 9.92 8.33
N ASP A 266 26.09 10.95 8.53
CA ASP A 266 27.44 10.78 9.05
C ASP A 266 27.41 10.96 10.58
N LEU A 267 27.89 9.95 11.29
CA LEU A 267 27.94 9.90 12.75
C LEU A 267 29.38 9.97 13.23
N GLU A 268 29.66 10.82 14.20
CA GLU A 268 30.90 10.72 14.99
C GLU A 268 30.69 9.72 16.12
N ALA A 269 31.47 8.64 16.11
CA ALA A 269 31.44 7.60 17.13
C ALA A 269 32.63 7.74 18.10
N GLU A 270 32.30 7.77 19.40
CA GLU A 270 33.25 7.73 20.49
C GLU A 270 33.04 6.44 21.31
N TRP A 271 34.00 5.52 21.21
CA TRP A 271 33.93 4.21 21.83
C TRP A 271 34.19 4.27 23.34
N LYS A 272 33.36 3.56 24.11
CA LYS A 272 33.54 3.42 25.56
C LYS A 272 34.61 2.37 25.86
N GLY A 273 35.59 2.72 26.69
CA GLY A 273 36.63 1.78 27.15
C GLY A 273 37.69 1.44 26.08
N ASN A 274 38.45 0.37 26.30
CA ASN A 274 39.61 -0.02 25.47
C ASN A 274 39.26 -0.90 24.24
N HIS A 275 38.02 -0.81 23.76
CA HIS A 275 37.39 -1.72 22.79
C HIS A 275 37.33 -3.19 23.18
N ALA A 276 37.85 -3.66 24.33
CA ALA A 276 37.99 -5.09 24.62
C ALA A 276 36.65 -5.85 24.84
N GLY A 277 35.51 -5.16 24.81
CA GLY A 277 34.17 -5.73 24.93
C GLY A 277 33.59 -6.25 23.60
N ASP A 278 32.41 -6.89 23.70
CA ASP A 278 31.58 -7.27 22.54
C ASP A 278 30.81 -6.04 22.05
N HIS A 279 31.42 -5.28 21.13
CA HIS A 279 30.80 -4.10 20.50
C HIS A 279 30.02 -4.53 19.26
N ARG A 280 28.74 -4.10 19.20
CA ARG A 280 27.80 -4.53 18.18
C ARG A 280 27.05 -3.35 17.59
N LEU A 281 26.73 -3.43 16.31
CA LEU A 281 25.76 -2.56 15.66
C LEU A 281 24.45 -3.33 15.57
N THR A 282 23.38 -2.84 16.19
CA THR A 282 22.04 -3.41 16.02
C THR A 282 21.24 -2.54 15.06
N VAL A 283 20.62 -3.17 14.07
CA VAL A 283 19.68 -2.56 13.12
C VAL A 283 18.27 -2.99 13.49
N TYR A 284 17.34 -2.05 13.46
CA TYR A 284 15.91 -2.27 13.65
C TYR A 284 15.20 -1.74 12.40
N LEU A 285 14.47 -2.60 11.67
CA LEU A 285 13.58 -2.14 10.63
C LEU A 285 12.32 -1.53 11.25
N ASP A 286 11.92 -0.40 10.69
CA ASP A 286 10.66 0.26 11.01
C ASP A 286 9.52 -0.43 10.26
N ASP A 287 8.44 -0.77 10.98
CA ASP A 287 7.29 -1.53 10.46
C ASP A 287 6.12 -0.65 10.03
N GLU A 288 6.29 0.68 9.97
CA GLU A 288 5.27 1.67 9.57
C GLU A 288 4.58 1.31 8.24
N ASN A 289 5.34 0.73 7.30
CA ASN A 289 4.85 0.35 5.98
C ASN A 289 4.56 -1.17 5.85
N PHE A 290 4.54 -1.94 6.95
CA PHE A 290 4.27 -3.38 6.91
C PHE A 290 2.79 -3.66 7.17
N GLY A 291 1.97 -3.63 6.12
CA GLY A 291 0.51 -3.84 6.21
C GLY A 291 0.07 -5.24 6.66
N TYR A 292 0.99 -6.21 6.74
CA TYR A 292 0.72 -7.58 7.18
C TYR A 292 1.98 -8.22 7.82
N PRO A 293 1.84 -9.25 8.68
CA PRO A 293 3.00 -9.87 9.30
C PRO A 293 3.76 -10.78 8.32
N ASN A 294 5.10 -10.74 8.36
CA ASN A 294 5.96 -11.78 7.80
C ASN A 294 6.64 -12.55 8.96
N PRO A 295 6.19 -13.77 9.30
CA PRO A 295 6.76 -14.52 10.43
C PRO A 295 8.21 -14.97 10.17
N ALA A 296 8.67 -14.94 8.92
CA ALA A 296 10.03 -15.31 8.57
C ALA A 296 11.03 -14.15 8.76
N LEU A 297 10.54 -12.90 8.76
CA LEU A 297 11.34 -11.70 8.96
C LEU A 297 11.81 -11.62 10.41
N ASN A 298 13.13 -11.50 10.61
CA ASN A 298 13.69 -10.96 11.84
C ASN A 298 14.02 -9.48 11.62
N PRO A 299 13.16 -8.54 12.09
CA PRO A 299 13.33 -7.11 11.84
C PRO A 299 14.45 -6.50 12.67
N THR A 300 15.03 -7.22 13.63
CA THR A 300 16.12 -6.75 14.49
C THR A 300 17.33 -7.66 14.41
N GLN A 301 18.44 -7.14 13.89
CA GLN A 301 19.67 -7.92 13.72
C GLN A 301 20.90 -7.18 14.23
N SER A 302 21.73 -7.87 15.02
CA SER A 302 23.00 -7.32 15.52
C SER A 302 24.22 -7.86 14.78
N PHE A 303 25.18 -7.00 14.47
CA PHE A 303 26.40 -7.30 13.72
C PHE A 303 27.64 -7.00 14.57
N PRO A 304 28.69 -7.86 14.51
CA PRO A 304 29.93 -7.59 15.24
C PRO A 304 30.64 -6.38 14.62
N MET A 305 31.03 -5.41 15.45
CA MET A 305 31.76 -4.24 14.94
C MET A 305 33.25 -4.51 14.78
N PHE A 306 33.85 -5.29 15.69
CA PHE A 306 35.28 -5.62 15.64
C PHE A 306 35.48 -7.14 15.72
N SER A 307 36.61 -7.64 15.19
CA SER A 307 36.99 -9.06 15.31
C SER A 307 37.12 -9.46 16.78
N SER A 308 36.44 -10.52 17.24
CA SER A 308 36.48 -10.95 18.65
C SER A 308 37.90 -11.31 19.14
N SER A 309 38.28 -10.88 20.34
CA SER A 309 39.51 -11.29 21.04
C SER A 309 39.30 -12.53 21.93
N THR A 310 38.05 -12.93 22.17
CA THR A 310 37.65 -14.02 23.07
C THR A 310 36.86 -15.09 22.30
N LYS A 311 37.29 -16.35 22.43
CA LYS A 311 36.47 -17.51 22.05
C LYS A 311 35.29 -17.60 23.03
N GLY A 312 34.17 -16.94 22.74
CA GLY A 312 33.00 -16.91 23.63
C GLY A 312 31.68 -16.84 22.87
N SER A 313 30.81 -17.82 23.17
CA SER A 313 29.43 -18.06 22.73
C SER A 313 29.16 -18.13 21.21
N SER A 314 28.69 -19.29 20.75
CA SER A 314 28.10 -19.51 19.42
C SER A 314 26.71 -18.89 19.25
N ASN A 315 26.11 -18.37 20.33
CA ASN A 315 24.72 -17.93 20.34
C ASN A 315 24.61 -16.42 20.15
N GLU A 316 23.67 -16.02 19.31
CA GLU A 316 23.27 -14.63 19.10
C GLU A 316 22.75 -14.03 20.42
N PRO A 317 23.27 -12.87 20.86
CA PRO A 317 22.70 -12.15 21.99
C PRO A 317 21.30 -11.65 21.63
N VAL A 318 20.34 -11.74 22.57
CA VAL A 318 19.01 -11.15 22.39
C VAL A 318 19.17 -9.62 22.35
N PRO A 319 18.81 -8.95 21.24
CA PRO A 319 18.87 -7.50 21.15
C PRO A 319 17.92 -6.86 22.18
N GLN A 320 18.31 -5.73 22.76
CA GLN A 320 17.37 -4.94 23.56
C GLN A 320 16.43 -4.19 22.62
N PRO A 321 15.12 -4.18 22.89
CA PRO A 321 14.20 -3.30 22.17
C PRO A 321 14.61 -1.83 22.27
N LEU A 322 14.20 -1.04 21.28
CA LEU A 322 14.25 0.42 21.38
C LEU A 322 13.12 0.91 22.30
N GLU A 323 13.45 1.85 23.19
CA GLU A 323 12.47 2.61 23.95
C GLU A 323 11.80 3.66 23.04
N GLN A 324 10.61 4.15 23.40
CA GLN A 324 9.83 5.05 22.54
C GLN A 324 10.58 6.34 22.15
N ASP A 325 11.38 6.89 23.06
CA ASP A 325 12.21 8.09 22.83
C ASP A 325 13.42 7.82 21.91
N GLU A 326 13.74 6.55 21.67
CA GLU A 326 14.80 6.14 20.74
C GLU A 326 14.28 5.89 19.31
N ILE A 327 12.96 5.76 19.13
CA ILE A 327 12.27 5.57 17.85
C ILE A 327 11.83 6.94 17.29
N GLN A 328 12.74 7.91 17.31
CA GLN A 328 12.47 9.23 16.74
C GLN A 328 12.99 9.30 15.31
N VAL A 329 12.30 9.99 14.40
CA VAL A 329 12.82 10.22 13.05
C VAL A 329 13.99 11.21 13.12
N LEU A 330 14.99 11.05 12.24
CA LEU A 330 16.05 12.05 12.03
C LEU A 330 15.50 13.29 11.30
N ASP A 331 14.67 14.07 11.99
CA ASP A 331 13.90 15.18 11.42
C ASP A 331 14.30 16.56 11.99
N SER A 332 13.48 17.59 11.72
CA SER A 332 13.73 18.98 12.08
C SER A 332 13.52 19.28 13.56
N GLN A 333 12.93 18.35 14.32
CA GLN A 333 12.81 18.44 15.77
C GLN A 333 14.15 18.11 16.42
N ASN A 334 14.82 17.08 15.90
CA ASN A 334 16.04 16.52 16.48
C ASN A 334 17.33 16.94 15.78
N LEU A 335 17.23 17.42 14.55
CA LEU A 335 18.34 17.93 13.75
C LEU A 335 18.11 19.40 13.39
N LYS A 336 19.19 20.18 13.54
CA LYS A 336 19.23 21.58 13.08
C LYS A 336 20.48 21.79 12.26
N THR A 337 20.41 22.62 11.22
CA THR A 337 21.63 23.00 10.50
C THR A 337 22.63 23.63 11.46
N ALA A 338 23.91 23.29 11.32
CA ALA A 338 24.95 23.68 12.28
C ALA A 338 25.14 25.22 12.37
N THR A 339 24.85 25.93 11.28
CA THR A 339 24.97 27.38 11.13
C THR A 339 23.64 28.02 10.80
N LYS A 340 23.39 29.22 11.33
CA LYS A 340 22.19 30.00 10.99
C LYS A 340 22.19 30.34 9.50
N VAL A 341 21.07 30.09 8.84
CA VAL A 341 20.83 30.48 7.44
C VAL A 341 20.28 31.91 7.43
N SER A 342 20.89 32.81 6.65
CA SER A 342 20.57 34.25 6.66
C SER A 342 19.96 34.76 5.36
N ASP A 343 19.92 33.93 4.32
CA ASP A 343 19.53 34.29 2.95
C ASP A 343 18.21 33.63 2.47
N LEU A 344 17.45 33.03 3.39
CA LEU A 344 16.12 32.49 3.12
C LEU A 344 15.07 33.59 3.25
N PRO A 345 14.28 33.88 2.18
CA PRO A 345 13.19 34.84 2.27
C PRO A 345 12.02 34.25 3.07
N ALA A 346 11.20 35.12 3.66
CA ALA A 346 9.97 34.70 4.34
C ALA A 346 8.87 34.19 3.38
N LYS A 347 8.98 34.51 2.09
CA LYS A 347 8.07 34.07 1.03
C LYS A 347 8.87 33.75 -0.24
N ALA A 348 8.64 32.60 -0.85
CA ALA A 348 9.23 32.26 -2.14
C ALA A 348 8.66 33.09 -3.29
N GLU A 349 9.39 33.13 -4.41
CA GLU A 349 8.95 33.80 -5.64
C GLU A 349 7.91 32.97 -6.40
N GLN A 350 7.90 31.66 -6.18
CA GLN A 350 6.97 30.71 -6.77
C GLN A 350 6.68 29.60 -5.76
N THR A 351 5.45 29.13 -5.71
CA THR A 351 5.04 27.98 -4.90
C THR A 351 4.45 26.92 -5.81
N ILE A 352 4.92 25.68 -5.66
CA ILE A 352 4.41 24.49 -6.32
C ILE A 352 3.66 23.69 -5.26
N LEU A 353 2.40 23.37 -5.54
CA LEU A 353 1.54 22.58 -4.66
C LEU A 353 1.31 21.20 -5.29
N LEU A 354 1.70 20.16 -4.57
CA LEU A 354 1.60 18.77 -4.98
C LEU A 354 0.78 18.00 -3.93
N TYR A 355 -0.13 17.16 -4.42
CA TYR A 355 -0.85 16.16 -3.65
C TYR A 355 -0.32 14.79 -4.08
N ALA A 356 0.17 13.98 -3.14
CA ALA A 356 0.63 12.64 -3.41
C ALA A 356 -0.39 11.64 -2.89
N LYS A 357 -0.79 10.66 -3.69
CA LYS A 357 -1.74 9.61 -3.30
C LYS A 357 -1.49 8.33 -4.08
N VAL A 358 -1.66 7.16 -3.49
CA VAL A 358 -1.77 5.89 -4.19
C VAL A 358 -3.26 5.55 -4.36
N GLU A 359 -3.65 5.20 -5.59
CA GLU A 359 -5.02 4.79 -5.90
C GLU A 359 -5.05 3.46 -6.64
N LYS A 360 -6.20 2.78 -6.53
CA LYS A 360 -6.52 1.51 -7.18
C LYS A 360 -7.77 1.70 -8.03
N LEU A 361 -7.57 1.99 -9.30
CA LEU A 361 -8.67 2.30 -10.23
C LEU A 361 -8.95 1.08 -11.11
N ALA A 362 -10.22 0.76 -11.38
CA ALA A 362 -10.53 -0.48 -12.10
C ALA A 362 -10.05 -0.42 -13.55
N HIS A 363 -10.04 0.77 -14.16
CA HIS A 363 -9.48 1.02 -15.49
C HIS A 363 -7.95 0.89 -15.56
N MET A 364 -7.28 0.84 -14.40
CA MET A 364 -5.84 0.57 -14.26
C MET A 364 -5.58 -0.85 -13.73
N ASP A 365 -6.42 -1.82 -14.12
CA ASP A 365 -6.34 -3.22 -13.66
C ASP A 365 -6.44 -3.39 -12.12
N TYR A 366 -6.92 -2.36 -11.41
CA TYR A 366 -6.93 -2.29 -9.95
C TYR A 366 -5.53 -2.42 -9.32
N ALA A 367 -4.49 -2.14 -10.11
CA ALA A 367 -3.13 -2.05 -9.61
C ALA A 367 -2.96 -0.79 -8.74
N PRO A 368 -2.17 -0.84 -7.65
CA PRO A 368 -1.77 0.34 -6.91
C PRO A 368 -0.89 1.25 -7.79
N VAL A 369 -1.36 2.46 -8.05
CA VAL A 369 -0.66 3.46 -8.88
C VAL A 369 -0.48 4.74 -8.07
N GLY A 370 0.75 5.25 -8.04
CA GLY A 370 1.07 6.53 -7.40
C GLY A 370 0.71 7.72 -8.28
N PHE A 371 0.04 8.70 -7.70
CA PHE A 371 -0.40 9.93 -8.32
C PHE A 371 0.26 11.15 -7.67
N ILE A 372 0.66 12.10 -8.52
CA ILE A 372 0.98 13.47 -8.12
C ILE A 372 -0.05 14.39 -8.76
N ASN A 373 -0.86 15.02 -7.92
CA ASN A 373 -2.14 15.61 -8.31
C ASN A 373 -2.94 14.57 -9.11
N HIS A 374 -3.62 14.94 -10.19
CA HIS A 374 -4.42 14.01 -11.00
C HIS A 374 -3.61 13.31 -12.10
N THR A 375 -2.30 13.11 -11.91
CA THR A 375 -1.44 12.49 -12.92
C THR A 375 -0.53 11.44 -12.31
N SER A 376 -0.29 10.35 -13.06
CA SER A 376 0.67 9.32 -12.69
C SER A 376 1.84 9.28 -13.68
N TRP A 377 3.03 8.95 -13.19
CA TRP A 377 4.23 8.90 -14.02
C TRP A 377 4.27 7.62 -14.87
N THR A 378 4.57 7.79 -16.16
CA THR A 378 4.94 6.69 -17.05
C THR A 378 6.26 7.01 -17.76
N ALA A 379 7.15 6.02 -17.89
CA ALA A 379 8.45 6.22 -18.53
C ALA A 379 8.29 6.54 -20.03
N GLN A 380 8.86 7.66 -20.47
CA GLN A 380 8.69 8.15 -21.83
C GLN A 380 9.73 7.61 -22.81
N THR A 381 9.33 7.28 -24.04
CA THR A 381 10.24 6.85 -25.12
C THR A 381 9.94 7.62 -26.42
N PRO A 382 10.83 8.52 -26.88
CA PRO A 382 12.13 8.88 -26.31
C PRO A 382 11.99 9.64 -24.96
N PRO A 383 13.07 9.76 -24.16
CA PRO A 383 13.02 10.40 -22.85
C PRO A 383 12.55 11.85 -22.93
N LEU A 384 11.90 12.37 -21.88
CA LEU A 384 11.33 13.72 -21.88
C LEU A 384 12.31 14.81 -22.31
N LEU A 385 13.57 14.77 -21.87
CA LEU A 385 14.58 15.75 -22.27
C LEU A 385 14.87 15.79 -23.78
N ALA A 386 14.56 14.72 -24.51
CA ALA A 386 14.69 14.63 -25.96
C ALA A 386 13.40 15.06 -26.70
N GLN A 387 12.29 15.26 -25.99
CA GLN A 387 11.01 15.69 -26.54
C GLN A 387 10.83 17.22 -26.47
N ASN A 388 9.82 17.74 -27.17
CA ASN A 388 9.45 19.14 -27.08
C ASN A 388 8.76 19.43 -25.74
N ARG A 389 9.11 20.50 -25.04
CA ARG A 389 8.49 20.88 -23.76
C ARG A 389 6.95 20.96 -23.84
N THR A 390 6.38 21.29 -25.00
CA THR A 390 4.93 21.36 -25.18
C THR A 390 4.21 20.02 -25.03
N SER A 391 4.91 18.89 -25.19
CA SER A 391 4.34 17.53 -25.00
C SER A 391 4.57 16.99 -23.59
N TRP A 392 5.33 17.69 -22.74
CA TRP A 392 5.71 17.16 -21.43
C TRP A 392 4.55 17.02 -20.45
N ASP A 393 3.45 17.75 -20.68
CA ASP A 393 2.30 17.71 -19.78
C ASP A 393 1.21 16.74 -20.28
N GLU A 394 1.45 15.99 -21.37
CA GLU A 394 0.45 15.09 -21.98
C GLU A 394 0.04 13.93 -21.06
N ASN A 395 0.95 13.43 -20.21
CA ASN A 395 0.69 12.29 -19.33
C ASN A 395 1.13 12.51 -17.87
N GLN A 396 1.70 13.68 -17.53
CA GLN A 396 2.23 13.96 -16.20
C GLN A 396 2.25 15.46 -15.89
N LEU A 397 2.21 15.83 -14.62
CA LEU A 397 2.44 17.20 -14.19
C LEU A 397 3.94 17.54 -14.18
N ILE A 398 4.39 18.46 -15.05
CA ILE A 398 5.75 19.01 -14.98
C ILE A 398 5.71 20.52 -14.66
N PRO A 399 5.85 20.93 -13.39
CA PRO A 399 5.84 22.34 -13.02
C PRO A 399 6.90 23.14 -13.76
N PHE A 400 6.51 24.25 -14.38
CA PHE A 400 7.44 25.14 -15.07
C PHE A 400 7.97 26.23 -14.12
N ILE A 401 9.28 26.26 -13.91
CA ILE A 401 9.97 27.33 -13.19
C ILE A 401 10.65 28.23 -14.22
N GLY A 402 9.97 29.29 -14.64
CA GLY A 402 10.51 30.20 -15.66
C GLY A 402 11.66 31.04 -15.11
N ILE A 403 12.89 30.83 -15.57
CA ILE A 403 14.05 31.64 -15.15
C ILE A 403 14.18 32.83 -16.12
N SER A 404 14.22 34.06 -15.59
CA SER A 404 14.49 35.27 -16.37
C SER A 404 15.88 35.80 -16.01
N GLY A 405 16.84 35.68 -16.93
CA GLY A 405 18.23 36.08 -16.72
C GLY A 405 19.04 35.10 -15.86
N SER A 406 20.11 35.57 -15.24
CA SER A 406 21.06 34.74 -14.49
C SER A 406 20.79 34.65 -12.98
N LYS A 407 19.69 35.21 -12.49
CA LYS A 407 19.36 35.20 -11.05
C LYS A 407 18.61 33.91 -10.70
N PRO A 408 19.02 33.19 -9.64
CA PRO A 408 18.26 32.03 -9.17
C PRO A 408 16.91 32.50 -8.63
N LYS A 409 15.87 31.72 -8.88
CA LYS A 409 14.54 31.89 -8.27
C LYS A 409 14.43 31.05 -7.00
N ARG A 410 13.81 31.60 -5.95
CA ARG A 410 13.41 30.83 -4.76
C ARG A 410 12.04 30.20 -4.99
N VAL A 411 11.94 28.89 -4.78
CA VAL A 411 10.72 28.11 -5.01
C VAL A 411 10.40 27.32 -3.74
N ASP A 412 9.15 27.43 -3.28
CA ASP A 412 8.60 26.54 -2.27
C ASP A 412 7.90 25.38 -2.96
N ILE A 413 8.15 24.15 -2.51
CA ILE A 413 7.41 22.96 -2.90
C ILE A 413 6.65 22.48 -1.68
N VAL A 414 5.32 22.50 -1.77
CA VAL A 414 4.41 21.99 -0.75
C VAL A 414 3.92 20.65 -1.22
N ILE A 415 4.18 19.61 -0.43
CA ILE A 415 3.70 18.24 -0.68
C ILE A 415 2.70 17.89 0.41
N ASN A 416 1.45 17.70 0.02
CA ASN A 416 0.41 17.11 0.84
C ASN A 416 0.37 15.62 0.51
N ASN A 417 0.94 14.79 1.38
CA ASN A 417 0.73 13.35 1.30
C ASN A 417 -0.71 13.03 1.75
N LEU A 418 -1.42 12.32 0.91
CA LEU A 418 -2.80 11.88 1.13
C LEU A 418 -2.87 10.40 1.52
N ASP A 419 -1.74 9.70 1.50
CA ASP A 419 -1.65 8.32 1.94
C ASP A 419 -1.47 8.25 3.46
N ASP A 420 -1.98 7.17 4.07
CA ASP A 420 -1.80 6.88 5.50
C ASP A 420 -0.34 6.52 5.85
N GLY A 421 0.37 5.96 4.87
CA GLY A 421 1.77 5.56 4.95
C GLY A 421 2.74 6.70 4.69
N ALA A 422 4.01 6.45 5.01
CA ALA A 422 5.06 7.43 4.85
C ALA A 422 5.79 7.34 3.51
N HIS A 423 6.06 8.50 2.90
CA HIS A 423 6.81 8.57 1.64
C HIS A 423 8.10 9.39 1.82
N PRO A 424 9.28 8.80 1.54
CA PRO A 424 10.52 9.56 1.42
C PRO A 424 10.59 10.22 0.02
N PHE A 425 10.37 11.53 -0.03
CA PHE A 425 10.49 12.29 -1.29
C PHE A 425 11.94 12.68 -1.55
N HIS A 426 12.46 12.32 -2.71
CA HIS A 426 13.79 12.68 -3.20
C HIS A 426 13.71 13.69 -4.35
N LEU A 427 14.60 14.70 -4.36
CA LEU A 427 14.70 15.67 -5.45
C LEU A 427 16.06 15.60 -6.15
N HIS A 428 16.05 15.20 -7.42
CA HIS A 428 17.24 15.16 -8.25
C HIS A 428 17.80 16.56 -8.54
N GLY A 429 19.13 16.65 -8.71
CA GLY A 429 19.83 17.87 -9.13
C GLY A 429 19.86 19.02 -8.10
N HIS A 430 19.15 18.89 -6.98
CA HIS A 430 19.02 19.95 -5.98
C HIS A 430 19.05 19.37 -4.57
N SER A 431 19.55 20.17 -3.63
CA SER A 431 19.34 19.94 -2.19
C SER A 431 18.46 21.08 -1.67
N PHE A 432 17.43 20.75 -0.91
CA PHE A 432 16.40 21.66 -0.43
C PHE A 432 16.50 21.88 1.08
N TYR A 433 15.88 22.97 1.54
CA TYR A 433 15.70 23.24 2.96
C TYR A 433 14.33 22.72 3.38
N VAL A 434 14.29 21.92 4.44
CA VAL A 434 13.03 21.53 5.06
C VAL A 434 12.57 22.66 5.98
N LEU A 435 11.56 23.39 5.54
CA LEU A 435 11.04 24.55 6.29
C LEU A 435 9.95 24.18 7.28
N SER A 436 9.12 23.21 6.96
CA SER A 436 8.04 22.72 7.82
C SER A 436 7.69 21.30 7.44
N SER A 437 7.22 20.53 8.42
CA SER A 437 6.65 19.20 8.22
C SER A 437 5.74 18.89 9.40
N TYR A 438 4.56 18.32 9.15
CA TYR A 438 3.61 17.91 10.19
C TYR A 438 2.75 16.75 9.70
N ARG A 439 2.16 16.01 10.64
CA ARG A 439 1.08 15.04 10.40
C ARG A 439 -0.18 15.55 11.07
N ASN A 440 -1.32 15.43 10.39
CA ASN A 440 -2.61 15.65 11.03
C ASN A 440 -3.03 14.35 11.75
N PRO A 441 -3.26 14.34 13.08
CA PRO A 441 -3.58 13.13 13.82
C PRO A 441 -4.96 12.52 13.52
N GLY A 442 -5.79 13.13 12.69
CA GLY A 442 -7.14 12.62 12.37
C GLY A 442 -7.27 12.08 10.95
N ARG A 443 -7.61 10.78 10.80
CA ARG A 443 -8.09 10.16 9.54
C ARG A 443 -9.33 10.86 8.95
N GLY A 444 -10.06 11.64 9.75
CA GLY A 444 -11.34 12.28 9.36
C GLY A 444 -11.26 13.74 8.88
N SER A 445 -10.08 14.37 8.88
CA SER A 445 -9.91 15.69 8.25
C SER A 445 -8.71 15.64 7.34
N TRP A 446 -8.94 15.74 6.03
CA TRP A 446 -7.91 15.99 5.04
C TRP A 446 -7.33 17.39 5.28
N GLY A 447 -6.53 17.52 6.33
CA GLY A 447 -5.88 18.76 6.75
C GLY A 447 -4.69 19.06 5.86
N SER A 448 -4.94 19.14 4.55
CA SER A 448 -3.96 19.59 3.57
C SER A 448 -3.60 21.04 3.85
N TYR A 449 -2.31 21.36 3.76
CA TYR A 449 -1.88 22.73 3.83
C TYR A 449 -2.16 23.42 2.49
N ASN A 450 -2.91 24.52 2.52
CA ASN A 450 -3.12 25.39 1.37
C ASN A 450 -2.21 26.63 1.50
N PRO A 451 -1.10 26.71 0.73
CA PRO A 451 -0.17 27.84 0.83
C PRO A 451 -0.70 29.16 0.24
N TYR A 452 -1.92 29.16 -0.33
CA TYR A 452 -2.55 30.34 -0.90
C TYR A 452 -3.54 31.02 0.07
N THR A 453 -3.73 30.47 1.26
CA THR A 453 -4.43 31.17 2.35
C THR A 453 -3.45 32.03 3.14
N ASP A 454 -3.96 32.98 3.94
CA ASP A 454 -3.13 33.79 4.85
C ASP A 454 -2.69 33.01 6.12
N GLU A 455 -2.94 31.70 6.16
CA GLU A 455 -2.63 30.84 7.30
C GLU A 455 -1.19 30.29 7.21
N ALA A 456 -0.47 30.35 8.33
CA ALA A 456 0.83 29.71 8.46
C ALA A 456 0.66 28.18 8.47
N PRO A 457 1.67 27.40 8.00
CA PRO A 457 1.62 25.96 8.17
C PRO A 457 1.56 25.59 9.66
N PRO A 458 0.95 24.45 10.05
CA PRO A 458 0.71 24.10 11.45
C PRO A 458 1.93 24.17 12.37
N ASN A 459 3.11 23.75 11.89
CA ASN A 459 4.37 23.80 12.65
C ASN A 459 5.18 25.10 12.42
N GLY A 460 4.63 26.07 11.70
CA GLY A 460 5.34 27.27 11.25
C GLY A 460 6.46 26.96 10.26
N LEU A 461 7.18 28.00 9.82
CA LEU A 461 8.35 27.88 8.95
C LEU A 461 9.64 28.09 9.76
N ASN A 462 10.55 27.12 9.73
CA ASN A 462 11.90 27.25 10.28
C ASN A 462 12.82 27.92 9.26
N LEU A 463 12.99 29.24 9.37
CA LEU A 463 13.84 30.02 8.46
C LEU A 463 15.26 30.25 9.01
N GLU A 464 15.52 29.93 10.27
CA GLU A 464 16.81 30.22 10.91
C GLU A 464 17.77 29.04 10.89
N PHE A 465 17.29 27.83 11.20
CA PHE A 465 18.09 26.62 11.23
C PHE A 465 17.41 25.44 10.51
N PRO A 466 16.80 25.62 9.32
CA PRO A 466 16.20 24.50 8.59
C PRO A 466 17.28 23.50 8.18
N VAL A 467 16.98 22.21 8.30
CA VAL A 467 17.86 21.14 7.79
C VAL A 467 17.90 21.23 6.27
N ARG A 468 19.12 21.13 5.70
CA ARG A 468 19.32 21.06 4.25
C ARG A 468 19.70 19.65 3.86
N ARG A 469 19.03 19.09 2.85
CA ARG A 469 19.15 17.69 2.45
C ARG A 469 18.57 17.45 1.04
N ASP A 470 18.56 16.21 0.55
CA ASP A 470 18.02 15.88 -0.79
C ASP A 470 16.91 14.83 -0.78
N THR A 471 16.72 14.13 0.34
CA THR A 471 15.64 13.16 0.56
C THR A 471 14.95 13.50 1.86
N TRP A 472 13.62 13.47 1.95
CA TRP A 472 12.92 13.78 3.20
C TRP A 472 11.60 13.02 3.33
N LYS A 473 11.38 12.46 4.52
CA LYS A 473 10.08 11.91 4.96
C LYS A 473 9.19 13.00 5.55
N GLN A 474 7.91 13.02 5.19
CA GLN A 474 6.93 13.86 5.89
C GLN A 474 6.78 13.43 7.37
N ALA A 475 7.06 14.35 8.30
CA ALA A 475 7.14 14.15 9.75
C ALA A 475 5.86 13.59 10.40
N MET A 476 6.06 12.76 11.44
CA MET A 476 5.05 12.36 12.42
C MET A 476 4.93 13.38 13.56
N SER A 477 3.76 13.43 14.21
CA SER A 477 3.58 14.06 15.53
C SER A 477 3.36 12.96 16.56
N GLU A 478 4.16 12.97 17.62
CA GLU A 478 4.00 12.14 18.81
C GLU A 478 2.67 12.46 19.51
N THR A 479 1.69 11.56 19.36
CA THR A 479 0.69 11.30 20.39
C THR A 479 0.58 9.78 20.52
N PRO A 480 0.98 9.18 21.65
CA PRO A 480 1.02 7.73 21.78
C PRO A 480 -0.40 7.17 21.89
N GLU A 481 -0.83 6.39 20.90
CA GLU A 481 -1.65 5.22 21.21
C GLU A 481 -0.73 4.16 21.82
N PRO A 482 -1.14 3.48 22.91
CA PRO A 482 -0.32 2.44 23.51
C PRO A 482 -0.26 1.24 22.57
N THR A 483 0.91 1.01 21.95
CA THR A 483 1.18 -0.21 21.17
C THR A 483 1.01 -1.43 22.07
N ARG A 484 0.27 -2.41 21.55
CA ARG A 484 0.07 -3.74 22.14
C ARG A 484 1.40 -4.36 22.54
N GLN A 485 1.59 -4.56 23.85
CA GLN A 485 2.61 -5.49 24.34
C GLN A 485 2.32 -6.88 23.76
N ALA A 486 3.29 -7.46 23.06
CA ALA A 486 3.35 -8.90 22.83
C ALA A 486 3.36 -9.61 24.19
N SER A 487 2.21 -10.12 24.63
CA SER A 487 2.13 -10.87 25.88
C SER A 487 2.70 -12.27 25.66
N ALA A 488 3.80 -12.56 26.37
CA ALA A 488 4.31 -13.90 26.53
C ALA A 488 3.20 -14.86 27.02
N ALA A 489 3.11 -16.04 26.40
CA ALA A 489 2.20 -17.11 26.79
C ALA A 489 2.42 -17.47 28.28
N PRO A 490 1.37 -17.49 29.12
CA PRO A 490 1.53 -17.93 30.50
C PRO A 490 1.54 -19.46 30.60
N GLU A 491 2.51 -19.97 31.37
CA GLU A 491 2.70 -21.37 31.75
C GLU A 491 1.43 -21.97 32.39
N ALA A 492 1.12 -23.22 32.02
CA ALA A 492 0.07 -24.02 32.62
C ALA A 492 0.38 -24.36 34.10
N PRO A 493 -0.55 -24.15 35.05
CA PRO A 493 -0.41 -24.68 36.40
C PRO A 493 -1.00 -26.09 36.51
N ALA A 494 -0.31 -26.89 37.32
CA ALA A 494 -0.55 -28.29 37.59
C ALA A 494 -1.89 -28.59 38.31
N THR A 495 -2.32 -29.83 38.09
CA THR A 495 -3.41 -30.58 38.74
C THR A 495 -3.43 -30.52 40.26
N THR A 496 -4.61 -30.35 40.87
CA THR A 496 -4.99 -30.98 42.14
C THR A 496 -6.50 -31.23 42.23
N GLU A 497 -6.85 -32.43 42.65
CA GLU A 497 -8.20 -32.99 42.88
C GLU A 497 -9.01 -32.23 43.96
N ALA A 498 -10.35 -32.19 43.81
CA ALA A 498 -11.31 -32.80 44.76
C ALA A 498 -12.77 -32.45 44.39
N SER A 499 -13.60 -33.49 44.36
CA SER A 499 -15.07 -33.46 44.21
C SER A 499 -15.77 -32.80 45.43
N PRO A 500 -17.05 -32.36 45.31
CA PRO A 500 -18.15 -33.31 45.49
C PRO A 500 -19.39 -33.07 44.59
N ALA A 501 -20.11 -34.16 44.30
CA ALA A 501 -21.48 -34.16 43.77
C ALA A 501 -22.47 -33.57 44.81
N PRO A 502 -23.70 -33.13 44.42
CA PRO A 502 -24.77 -34.12 44.21
C PRO A 502 -25.87 -33.77 43.18
N ALA A 503 -26.68 -34.81 42.93
CA ALA A 503 -28.11 -34.79 42.62
C ALA A 503 -28.56 -34.71 41.15
N THR A 504 -28.72 -35.92 40.62
CA THR A 504 -29.70 -36.32 39.61
C THR A 504 -31.09 -35.68 39.80
N THR A 505 -31.59 -35.02 38.77
CA THR A 505 -33.03 -34.97 38.46
C THR A 505 -33.21 -35.25 36.98
N GLU A 506 -33.80 -36.41 36.69
CA GLU A 506 -34.33 -36.75 35.36
C GLU A 506 -35.51 -35.82 35.05
N SER A 507 -35.47 -35.17 33.88
CA SER A 507 -36.68 -34.65 33.23
C SER A 507 -36.55 -34.87 31.72
N ALA A 508 -37.20 -35.95 31.29
CA ALA A 508 -37.81 -36.20 29.99
C ALA A 508 -37.31 -35.40 28.77
N ALA A 509 -36.67 -36.13 27.86
CA ALA A 509 -36.53 -35.77 26.45
C ALA A 509 -37.88 -35.37 25.84
N SER A 510 -37.92 -34.18 25.24
CA SER A 510 -38.91 -33.83 24.22
C SER A 510 -38.19 -33.89 22.86
N PRO A 511 -38.80 -34.46 21.82
CA PRO A 511 -38.15 -34.57 20.52
C PRO A 511 -37.97 -33.15 19.92
N PRO A 512 -36.90 -32.90 19.14
CA PRO A 512 -36.79 -31.64 18.43
C PRO A 512 -37.95 -31.57 17.44
N ALA A 513 -38.77 -30.53 17.58
CA ALA A 513 -39.73 -30.17 16.57
C ALA A 513 -38.92 -29.79 15.33
N ALA A 514 -39.04 -30.59 14.28
CA ALA A 514 -38.53 -30.25 12.95
C ALA A 514 -39.15 -28.90 12.53
N THR A 515 -38.31 -27.87 12.49
CA THR A 515 -38.66 -26.59 11.86
C THR A 515 -38.65 -26.80 10.36
N SER A 516 -39.83 -27.03 9.80
CA SER A 516 -40.07 -27.12 8.35
C SER A 516 -40.08 -25.72 7.71
N GLY A 517 -38.99 -24.96 7.87
CA GLY A 517 -38.74 -23.70 7.18
C GLY A 517 -37.68 -23.88 6.07
N PRO A 518 -37.59 -22.95 5.10
CA PRO A 518 -36.59 -23.00 4.03
C PRO A 518 -35.15 -22.68 4.49
N ILE A 519 -34.96 -22.13 5.71
CA ILE A 519 -33.65 -21.83 6.31
C ILE A 519 -33.22 -23.01 7.19
N LEU A 520 -31.97 -23.44 7.06
CA LEU A 520 -31.38 -24.43 7.96
C LEU A 520 -31.11 -23.81 9.33
N ASP A 521 -31.42 -24.55 10.39
CA ASP A 521 -31.20 -24.10 11.78
C ASP A 521 -29.71 -23.82 12.02
N PRO A 522 -29.33 -22.75 12.74
CA PRO A 522 -27.92 -22.47 13.05
C PRO A 522 -27.15 -23.65 13.64
N GLN A 523 -27.81 -24.50 14.43
CA GLN A 523 -27.22 -25.69 15.04
C GLN A 523 -26.79 -26.74 14.00
N HIS A 524 -27.35 -26.71 12.79
CA HIS A 524 -26.92 -27.56 11.67
C HIS A 524 -25.44 -27.34 11.35
N TRP A 525 -24.98 -26.09 11.32
CA TRP A 525 -23.61 -25.76 10.93
C TRP A 525 -22.57 -26.17 11.97
N ALA A 526 -22.95 -26.15 13.26
CA ALA A 526 -22.12 -26.68 14.32
C ALA A 526 -21.91 -28.20 14.14
N GLN A 527 -22.97 -28.94 13.81
CA GLN A 527 -22.89 -30.39 13.56
C GLN A 527 -22.04 -30.72 12.32
N VAL A 528 -22.22 -29.98 11.22
CA VAL A 528 -21.40 -30.15 10.00
C VAL A 528 -19.92 -29.91 10.30
N ASN A 529 -19.58 -28.88 11.09
CA ASN A 529 -18.21 -28.60 11.50
C ASN A 529 -17.65 -29.72 12.38
N GLU A 530 -18.42 -30.26 13.33
CA GLU A 530 -17.99 -31.39 14.18
C GLU A 530 -17.73 -32.66 13.36
N GLU A 531 -18.62 -33.01 12.42
CA GLU A 531 -18.46 -34.18 11.54
C GLU A 531 -17.23 -34.03 10.63
N GLN A 532 -16.99 -32.83 10.11
CA GLN A 532 -15.84 -32.54 9.26
C GLN A 532 -14.53 -32.46 10.04
N ALA A 533 -14.54 -31.88 11.24
CA ALA A 533 -13.38 -31.88 12.14
C ALA A 533 -13.00 -33.30 12.57
N GLN A 534 -13.98 -34.20 12.76
CA GLN A 534 -13.74 -35.62 13.01
C GLN A 534 -13.13 -36.32 11.78
N ALA A 535 -13.62 -36.03 10.57
CA ALA A 535 -13.07 -36.57 9.32
C ALA A 535 -11.65 -36.05 9.01
N GLU A 536 -11.35 -34.80 9.37
CA GLU A 536 -10.02 -34.18 9.23
C GLU A 536 -9.04 -34.69 10.30
N ALA A 537 -9.49 -34.91 11.54
CA ALA A 537 -8.69 -35.50 12.61
C ALA A 537 -8.29 -36.97 12.32
N GLU A 538 -9.09 -37.69 11.53
CA GLU A 538 -8.74 -39.03 11.02
C GLU A 538 -7.83 -39.01 9.78
N GLY A 539 -7.54 -37.83 9.20
CA GLY A 539 -6.86 -37.67 7.91
C GLY A 539 -5.71 -36.65 7.83
N ALA A 540 -5.44 -35.84 8.86
CA ALA A 540 -4.44 -34.76 8.77
C ALA A 540 -3.23 -34.97 9.69
N GLY A 541 -2.06 -35.05 9.07
CA GLY A 541 -0.82 -34.58 9.68
C GLY A 541 -0.78 -33.05 9.59
N ASP A 542 -0.64 -32.44 10.76
CA ASP A 542 -0.19 -31.08 11.13
C ASP A 542 -0.29 -29.96 10.09
N ASP A 543 -1.18 -29.00 10.33
CA ASP A 543 -1.00 -27.58 9.99
C ASP A 543 -1.99 -26.74 10.84
N ASN A 544 -1.44 -25.95 11.77
CA ASN A 544 -2.16 -25.12 12.72
C ASN A 544 -2.02 -23.64 12.34
N ALA A 545 -3.13 -22.89 12.30
CA ALA A 545 -3.09 -21.42 12.34
C ALA A 545 -4.40 -20.88 12.95
N ASP A 546 -4.31 -20.48 14.22
CA ASP A 546 -5.29 -19.64 14.90
C ASP A 546 -4.93 -18.16 14.71
N ALA A 547 -5.93 -17.32 14.47
CA ALA A 547 -5.81 -15.87 14.46
C ALA A 547 -6.86 -15.27 15.42
N ASP A 548 -6.39 -14.55 16.44
CA ASP A 548 -7.19 -13.80 17.40
C ASP A 548 -7.36 -12.34 16.94
N SER A 549 -8.58 -11.80 17.11
CA SER A 549 -9.00 -10.46 16.68
C SER A 549 -9.52 -9.67 17.88
N THR A 550 -8.99 -8.47 18.10
CA THR A 550 -9.68 -7.41 18.86
C THR A 550 -9.15 -6.06 18.39
N LEU A 551 -10.00 -5.08 18.10
CA LEU A 551 -9.76 -3.64 18.30
C LEU A 551 -11.13 -2.91 18.34
N ASP A 552 -11.22 -1.91 19.22
CA ASP A 552 -12.40 -1.09 19.58
C ASP A 552 -12.15 0.34 19.03
N PRO A 553 -13.15 1.10 18.52
CA PRO A 553 -12.90 2.40 17.90
C PRO A 553 -13.33 3.57 18.80
N ASP A 554 -12.54 4.67 18.85
CA ASP A 554 -13.05 5.98 19.29
C ASP A 554 -12.32 7.20 18.68
N ASN A 555 -13.03 7.85 17.76
CA ASN A 555 -13.38 9.28 17.65
C ASN A 555 -12.33 10.42 17.45
N ALA A 556 -12.51 11.21 16.38
CA ALA A 556 -12.04 12.60 16.28
C ALA A 556 -12.93 13.49 15.38
N SER A 557 -13.07 14.77 15.77
CA SER A 557 -13.74 15.92 15.10
C SER A 557 -12.68 16.88 14.52
N SER A 558 -12.88 17.96 13.75
CA SER A 558 -13.93 18.68 12.96
C SER A 558 -13.16 19.81 12.20
N THR A 559 -13.58 20.45 11.10
CA THR A 559 -14.78 21.27 10.76
C THR A 559 -14.71 21.61 9.24
N ALA A 560 -15.76 21.90 8.45
CA ALA A 560 -17.16 22.34 8.65
C ALA A 560 -18.05 21.88 7.46
N SER A 561 -19.38 21.73 7.50
CA SER A 561 -20.32 21.33 8.56
C SER A 561 -21.31 20.32 7.95
N ILE A 562 -21.00 19.03 8.05
CA ILE A 562 -22.02 17.98 8.19
C ILE A 562 -22.42 18.01 9.67
N THR A 563 -23.71 18.06 10.02
CA THR A 563 -24.12 17.97 11.43
C THR A 563 -23.58 16.68 12.02
N SER A 564 -23.00 16.71 13.22
CA SER A 564 -22.37 15.54 13.87
C SER A 564 -23.27 14.30 13.90
N SER A 565 -24.59 14.50 13.91
CA SER A 565 -25.60 13.44 13.85
C SER A 565 -25.63 12.61 12.55
N ILE A 566 -25.11 13.14 11.43
CA ILE A 566 -25.07 12.43 10.13
C ILE A 566 -23.93 11.39 10.09
N LEU A 567 -22.87 11.58 10.88
CA LEU A 567 -21.73 10.67 10.98
C LEU A 567 -21.89 9.63 12.11
N GLU A 568 -23.00 9.66 12.84
CA GLU A 568 -23.31 8.66 13.86
C GLU A 568 -23.80 7.36 13.21
N TYR A 569 -22.85 6.52 12.81
CA TYR A 569 -23.12 5.17 12.30
C TYR A 569 -23.64 4.26 13.40
N ARG A 570 -24.57 3.35 13.04
CA ARG A 570 -24.95 2.27 13.96
C ARG A 570 -23.82 1.23 13.96
N THR A 571 -23.51 0.69 15.13
CA THR A 571 -22.49 -0.36 15.28
C THR A 571 -23.15 -1.67 15.69
N ILE A 572 -22.86 -2.74 14.97
CA ILE A 572 -23.30 -4.11 15.29
C ILE A 572 -22.06 -4.98 15.37
N HIS A 573 -21.78 -5.53 16.56
CA HIS A 573 -20.62 -6.40 16.80
C HIS A 573 -19.24 -5.83 16.38
N GLY A 574 -19.10 -4.49 16.34
CA GLY A 574 -17.87 -3.78 15.96
C GLY A 574 -17.82 -3.34 14.49
N ARG A 575 -18.82 -3.70 13.67
CA ARG A 575 -18.96 -3.27 12.27
C ARG A 575 -19.90 -2.09 12.15
N THR A 576 -19.62 -1.14 11.26
CA THR A 576 -20.44 0.07 11.08
C THR A 576 -21.42 -0.07 9.93
N TYR A 577 -22.56 0.61 10.07
CA TYR A 577 -23.64 0.64 9.08
C TYR A 577 -24.32 2.02 9.09
N HIS A 578 -25.12 2.30 8.06
CA HIS A 578 -25.89 3.54 8.00
C HIS A 578 -26.77 3.78 9.24
N SER A 579 -26.86 5.05 9.65
CA SER A 579 -27.65 5.51 10.80
C SER A 579 -29.15 5.26 10.63
N GLU A 580 -29.89 5.06 11.72
CA GLU A 580 -31.36 4.90 11.64
C GLU A 580 -32.11 6.25 11.51
N GLN A 581 -31.39 7.37 11.53
CA GLN A 581 -31.97 8.70 11.36
C GLN A 581 -32.57 8.84 9.95
N GLY A 582 -33.90 8.81 9.87
CA GLY A 582 -34.63 8.94 8.60
C GLY A 582 -35.28 7.65 8.09
N ASN A 583 -35.38 6.58 8.88
CA ASN A 583 -36.03 5.30 8.51
C ASN A 583 -35.39 4.54 7.34
N ALA A 584 -34.24 4.98 6.82
CA ALA A 584 -33.51 4.25 5.79
C ALA A 584 -32.77 3.08 6.44
N GLN A 585 -33.04 1.85 5.96
CA GLN A 585 -32.42 0.62 6.46
C GLN A 585 -31.55 0.01 5.35
N TYR A 586 -30.24 0.26 5.40
CA TYR A 586 -29.27 -0.41 4.55
C TYR A 586 -28.72 -1.65 5.25
N TRP A 587 -28.40 -2.71 4.50
CA TRP A 587 -28.09 -4.01 5.07
C TRP A 587 -26.60 -4.36 5.12
N ALA A 588 -25.78 -3.81 4.23
CA ALA A 588 -24.35 -4.10 4.19
C ALA A 588 -23.56 -3.16 5.10
N SER A 589 -22.41 -3.63 5.58
CA SER A 589 -21.48 -2.80 6.37
C SER A 589 -20.91 -1.66 5.51
N ASN A 590 -20.44 -0.59 6.15
CA ASN A 590 -19.90 0.60 5.46
C ASN A 590 -18.52 1.04 6.00
N ASP A 591 -17.87 0.16 6.77
CA ASP A 591 -16.49 0.34 7.23
C ASP A 591 -15.46 0.04 6.12
N GLU A 592 -14.21 0.42 6.39
CA GLU A 592 -13.06 0.34 5.47
C GLU A 592 -12.87 -1.07 4.88
N GLN A 593 -13.03 -2.12 5.69
CA GLN A 593 -12.88 -3.50 5.25
C GLN A 593 -13.90 -3.88 4.16
N GLN A 594 -15.16 -3.43 4.33
CA GLN A 594 -16.21 -3.68 3.35
C GLN A 594 -16.06 -2.78 2.11
N ASN A 595 -15.60 -1.54 2.30
CA ASN A 595 -15.36 -0.60 1.19
C ASN A 595 -14.29 -1.13 0.23
N ASP A 596 -13.18 -1.67 0.73
CA ASP A 596 -12.16 -2.31 -0.09
C ASP A 596 -12.70 -3.51 -0.88
N LEU A 597 -13.57 -4.32 -0.28
CA LEU A 597 -14.21 -5.44 -0.98
C LEU A 597 -15.17 -4.96 -2.08
N MET A 598 -15.87 -3.86 -1.85
CA MET A 598 -16.75 -3.25 -2.85
C MET A 598 -15.93 -2.73 -4.05
N ASP A 599 -14.79 -2.10 -3.80
CA ASP A 599 -13.88 -1.61 -4.83
C ASP A 599 -13.24 -2.76 -5.64
N LEU A 600 -12.79 -3.84 -4.96
CA LEU A 600 -12.33 -5.05 -5.65
C LEU A 600 -13.46 -5.65 -6.50
N THR A 601 -14.69 -5.62 -6.01
CA THR A 601 -15.82 -6.14 -6.79
C THR A 601 -16.15 -5.26 -7.98
N HIS A 602 -15.98 -3.94 -7.88
CA HIS A 602 -16.08 -3.08 -9.05
C HIS A 602 -15.13 -3.55 -10.17
N HIS A 603 -13.87 -3.85 -9.85
CA HIS A 603 -12.91 -4.39 -10.82
C HIS A 603 -13.35 -5.75 -11.40
N ILE A 604 -13.85 -6.67 -10.56
CA ILE A 604 -14.37 -7.97 -11.02
C ILE A 604 -15.50 -7.79 -12.04
N LEU A 605 -16.43 -6.87 -11.79
CA LEU A 605 -17.55 -6.62 -12.69
C LEU A 605 -17.09 -5.96 -13.99
N THR A 606 -16.13 -5.03 -13.93
CA THR A 606 -15.53 -4.41 -15.12
C THR A 606 -14.86 -5.45 -16.02
N LEU A 607 -14.13 -6.43 -15.46
CA LEU A 607 -13.58 -7.57 -16.21
C LEU A 607 -14.69 -8.39 -16.90
N GLY A 608 -15.79 -8.67 -16.20
CA GLY A 608 -16.93 -9.40 -16.74
C GLY A 608 -17.64 -8.69 -17.90
N LEU A 609 -17.48 -7.37 -18.01
CA LEU A 609 -18.03 -6.53 -19.07
C LEU A 609 -17.03 -6.28 -20.22
N GLY A 610 -15.83 -6.86 -20.15
CA GLY A 610 -14.77 -6.65 -21.12
C GLY A 610 -14.17 -5.26 -21.03
N ASP A 611 -13.83 -4.84 -19.81
CA ASP A 611 -13.19 -3.56 -19.46
C ASP A 611 -14.03 -2.33 -19.81
N LYS A 612 -15.35 -2.46 -19.67
CA LYS A 612 -16.32 -1.38 -19.90
C LYS A 612 -17.02 -0.99 -18.61
N LEU A 613 -17.20 0.32 -18.41
CA LEU A 613 -18.00 0.88 -17.32
C LEU A 613 -19.50 0.93 -17.61
N HIS A 614 -19.89 0.79 -18.88
CA HIS A 614 -21.28 0.75 -19.31
C HIS A 614 -21.48 -0.05 -20.61
N LEU A 615 -22.68 -0.57 -20.83
CA LEU A 615 -23.10 -1.24 -22.09
C LEU A 615 -24.04 -0.39 -22.94
N ALA A 616 -24.69 0.59 -22.33
CA ALA A 616 -25.54 1.57 -22.99
C ALA A 616 -24.74 2.30 -24.09
N PRO A 617 -25.32 2.52 -25.28
CA PRO A 617 -24.63 3.12 -26.41
C PRO A 617 -24.55 4.66 -26.24
N LEU A 618 -23.73 5.10 -25.29
CA LEU A 618 -23.49 6.51 -25.01
C LEU A 618 -22.72 7.16 -26.17
N LYS A 619 -23.02 8.44 -26.39
CA LYS A 619 -22.32 9.28 -27.36
C LYS A 619 -21.64 10.39 -26.59
N GLU A 620 -20.31 10.41 -26.63
CA GLU A 620 -19.48 11.35 -25.87
C GLU A 620 -19.91 12.80 -26.10
N GLU A 621 -20.24 13.17 -27.34
CA GLU A 621 -20.68 14.53 -27.69
C GLU A 621 -22.04 14.94 -27.10
N LYS A 622 -22.80 13.99 -26.53
CA LYS A 622 -24.09 14.23 -25.86
C LYS A 622 -24.02 14.02 -24.35
N LEU A 623 -22.89 13.56 -23.83
CA LEU A 623 -22.73 13.22 -22.42
C LEU A 623 -22.19 14.45 -21.67
N HIS A 624 -23.08 15.18 -21.02
CA HIS A 624 -22.69 16.34 -20.20
C HIS A 624 -22.95 16.10 -18.72
N GLN A 625 -23.95 15.29 -18.37
CA GLN A 625 -24.34 15.03 -17.01
C GLN A 625 -24.70 13.57 -16.78
N ALA A 626 -23.94 12.89 -15.93
CA ALA A 626 -24.19 11.52 -15.50
C ALA A 626 -24.49 11.46 -14.01
N ILE A 627 -25.35 10.51 -13.60
CA ILE A 627 -25.67 10.27 -12.19
C ILE A 627 -25.38 8.81 -11.85
N ASP A 628 -24.71 8.59 -10.73
CA ASP A 628 -24.52 7.26 -10.14
C ASP A 628 -25.38 7.12 -8.88
N ILE A 629 -26.43 6.32 -8.93
CA ILE A 629 -27.38 6.16 -7.83
C ILE A 629 -26.97 4.95 -6.97
N GLY A 630 -26.78 5.18 -5.66
CA GLY A 630 -26.21 4.17 -4.77
C GLY A 630 -24.72 3.98 -5.04
N THR A 631 -23.98 5.10 -5.11
CA THR A 631 -22.60 5.12 -5.60
C THR A 631 -21.61 4.34 -4.72
N GLY A 632 -21.99 4.00 -3.47
CA GLY A 632 -21.13 3.25 -2.57
C GLY A 632 -19.86 4.03 -2.27
N THR A 633 -18.67 3.48 -2.56
CA THR A 633 -17.38 4.18 -2.42
C THR A 633 -17.20 5.32 -3.42
N GLY A 634 -18.01 5.38 -4.48
CA GLY A 634 -17.84 6.36 -5.56
C GLY A 634 -16.85 5.93 -6.64
N ILE A 635 -16.24 4.74 -6.54
CA ILE A 635 -15.19 4.30 -7.47
C ILE A 635 -15.66 4.25 -8.93
N TRP A 636 -16.92 3.85 -9.19
CA TRP A 636 -17.46 3.87 -10.55
C TRP A 636 -17.58 5.29 -11.09
N ALA A 637 -18.06 6.23 -10.26
CA ALA A 637 -18.19 7.64 -10.63
C ALA A 637 -16.82 8.27 -10.96
N ILE A 638 -15.78 7.90 -10.20
CA ILE A 638 -14.40 8.33 -10.42
C ILE A 638 -13.87 7.76 -11.74
N ASP A 639 -13.95 6.45 -11.95
CA ASP A 639 -13.49 5.81 -13.19
C ASP A 639 -14.24 6.35 -14.42
N PHE A 640 -15.54 6.62 -14.28
CA PHE A 640 -16.34 7.19 -15.36
C PHE A 640 -15.96 8.64 -15.67
N ALA A 641 -15.63 9.43 -14.64
CA ALA A 641 -15.17 10.80 -14.79
C ALA A 641 -13.81 10.90 -15.49
N ASP A 642 -12.89 9.97 -15.20
CA ASP A 642 -11.60 9.87 -15.88
C ASP A 642 -11.79 9.45 -17.36
N GLN A 643 -12.72 8.55 -17.65
CA GLN A 643 -13.06 8.15 -19.02
C GLN A 643 -13.75 9.28 -19.80
N TYR A 644 -14.54 10.13 -19.13
CA TYR A 644 -15.33 11.21 -19.73
C TYR A 644 -15.06 12.56 -19.06
N PRO A 645 -13.87 13.17 -19.25
CA PRO A 645 -13.47 14.39 -18.54
C PRO A 645 -14.32 15.62 -18.90
N GLY A 646 -15.13 15.54 -19.97
CA GLY A 646 -16.07 16.59 -20.39
C GLY A 646 -17.46 16.52 -19.75
N ALA A 647 -17.76 15.47 -18.98
CA ALA A 647 -19.04 15.29 -18.31
C ALA A 647 -18.93 15.63 -16.81
N GLU A 648 -19.98 16.18 -16.23
CA GLU A 648 -20.15 16.28 -14.77
C GLU A 648 -20.82 15.02 -14.23
N ILE A 649 -20.24 14.41 -13.21
CA ILE A 649 -20.72 13.18 -12.58
C ILE A 649 -21.21 13.51 -11.16
N ILE A 650 -22.45 13.16 -10.86
CA ILE A 650 -23.01 13.26 -9.50
C ILE A 650 -23.24 11.84 -8.97
N GLY A 651 -22.51 11.46 -7.93
CA GLY A 651 -22.77 10.23 -7.19
C GLY A 651 -23.68 10.51 -6.01
N THR A 652 -24.69 9.67 -5.79
CA THR A 652 -25.57 9.77 -4.64
C THR A 652 -25.50 8.51 -3.79
N ASP A 653 -25.36 8.67 -2.48
CA ASP A 653 -25.44 7.56 -1.54
C ASP A 653 -26.10 7.97 -0.23
N LEU A 654 -26.56 6.99 0.51
CA LEU A 654 -27.13 7.20 1.84
C LEU A 654 -26.03 7.44 2.89
N SER A 655 -24.87 6.79 2.74
CA SER A 655 -23.74 6.93 3.66
C SER A 655 -22.61 7.77 3.03
N PRO A 656 -22.05 8.76 3.75
CA PRO A 656 -20.92 9.54 3.26
C PRO A 656 -19.60 8.76 3.45
N ILE A 657 -19.38 7.74 2.63
CA ILE A 657 -18.18 6.87 2.64
C ILE A 657 -17.25 7.11 1.45
N GLN A 658 -17.56 8.10 0.61
CA GLN A 658 -16.82 8.41 -0.60
C GLN A 658 -15.54 9.20 -0.28
N PRO A 659 -14.47 9.06 -1.09
CA PRO A 659 -13.24 9.81 -0.88
C PRO A 659 -13.47 11.31 -1.08
N SER A 660 -12.69 12.12 -0.36
CA SER A 660 -12.72 13.58 -0.54
C SER A 660 -11.88 14.04 -1.72
N TRP A 661 -10.85 13.27 -2.08
CA TRP A 661 -9.98 13.52 -3.21
C TRP A 661 -10.51 12.75 -4.40
N VAL A 662 -11.08 13.48 -5.36
CA VAL A 662 -11.73 12.96 -6.57
C VAL A 662 -11.40 13.83 -7.78
N PRO A 663 -11.65 13.35 -9.01
CA PRO A 663 -11.57 14.17 -10.21
C PRO A 663 -12.41 15.45 -10.08
N PRO A 664 -11.97 16.56 -10.70
CA PRO A 664 -12.62 17.88 -10.54
C PRO A 664 -14.06 17.94 -11.07
N ASN A 665 -14.48 16.97 -11.86
CA ASN A 665 -15.82 16.82 -12.44
C ASN A 665 -16.71 15.81 -11.69
N VAL A 666 -16.31 15.35 -10.50
CA VAL A 666 -17.12 14.46 -9.63
C VAL A 666 -17.63 15.22 -8.41
N GLN A 667 -18.89 15.01 -8.06
CA GLN A 667 -19.50 15.49 -6.81
C GLN A 667 -20.31 14.37 -6.16
N PHE A 668 -20.31 14.34 -4.83
CA PHE A 668 -21.09 13.38 -4.06
C PHE A 668 -22.15 14.07 -3.20
N GLU A 669 -23.37 13.54 -3.23
CA GLU A 669 -24.51 14.04 -2.48
C GLU A 669 -25.09 12.93 -1.60
N ILE A 670 -25.50 13.30 -0.38
CA ILE A 670 -26.19 12.37 0.52
C ILE A 670 -27.67 12.34 0.14
N GLU A 671 -28.14 11.23 -0.42
CA GLU A 671 -29.53 11.06 -0.88
C GLU A 671 -30.04 9.63 -0.67
N ASP A 672 -31.29 9.52 -0.25
CA ASP A 672 -32.01 8.24 -0.12
C ASP A 672 -32.77 7.95 -1.42
N CYS A 673 -32.22 7.07 -2.26
CA CYS A 673 -32.79 6.72 -3.56
C CYS A 673 -34.18 6.06 -3.50
N THR A 674 -34.67 5.72 -2.29
CA THR A 674 -36.03 5.18 -2.08
C THR A 674 -37.10 6.27 -1.92
N ARG A 675 -36.71 7.54 -1.95
CA ARG A 675 -37.57 8.72 -1.88
C ARG A 675 -37.68 9.42 -3.24
N GLU A 676 -38.44 10.50 -3.28
CA GLU A 676 -38.43 11.43 -4.43
C GLU A 676 -37.03 12.01 -4.60
N TRP A 677 -36.47 11.92 -5.81
CA TRP A 677 -35.11 12.35 -6.07
C TRP A 677 -35.03 13.88 -6.19
N THR A 678 -33.97 14.48 -5.66
CA THR A 678 -33.83 15.95 -5.65
C THR A 678 -33.54 16.54 -7.03
N PHE A 679 -33.16 15.70 -7.99
CA PHE A 679 -32.90 16.08 -9.37
C PHE A 679 -34.15 16.58 -10.10
N LYS A 680 -33.96 17.57 -10.97
CA LYS A 680 -35.01 18.10 -11.85
C LYS A 680 -35.38 17.06 -12.92
N SER A 681 -36.57 17.21 -13.50
CA SER A 681 -36.94 16.46 -14.70
C SER A 681 -36.02 16.81 -15.87
N ASP A 682 -35.75 15.82 -16.72
CA ASP A 682 -34.92 15.96 -17.93
C ASP A 682 -33.54 16.58 -17.65
N PHE A 683 -32.86 16.05 -16.63
CA PHE A 683 -31.59 16.55 -16.12
C PHE A 683 -30.39 15.67 -16.54
N ALA A 684 -30.49 14.35 -16.44
CA ALA A 684 -29.36 13.45 -16.70
C ALA A 684 -29.31 12.95 -18.16
N ASP A 685 -28.11 12.91 -18.75
CA ASP A 685 -27.83 12.24 -20.04
C ASP A 685 -27.60 10.73 -19.87
N TYR A 686 -27.17 10.33 -18.67
CA TYR A 686 -26.96 8.94 -18.30
C TYR A 686 -27.21 8.73 -16.80
N ILE A 687 -27.86 7.62 -16.44
CA ILE A 687 -28.05 7.19 -15.05
C ILE A 687 -27.51 5.77 -14.91
N HIS A 688 -26.53 5.61 -14.03
CA HIS A 688 -25.98 4.32 -13.65
C HIS A 688 -26.52 3.90 -12.27
N VAL A 689 -26.79 2.61 -12.13
CA VAL A 689 -27.30 1.99 -10.90
C VAL A 689 -26.62 0.63 -10.75
N ARG A 690 -26.12 0.32 -9.56
CA ARG A 690 -25.53 -0.99 -9.28
C ARG A 690 -25.84 -1.50 -7.88
N TRP A 691 -26.21 -2.77 -7.79
CA TRP A 691 -26.36 -3.51 -6.54
C TRP A 691 -27.30 -2.87 -5.51
N LEU A 692 -28.45 -2.40 -5.99
CA LEU A 692 -29.49 -1.87 -5.11
C LEU A 692 -30.48 -2.93 -4.63
N MET A 693 -30.28 -4.21 -4.97
CA MET A 693 -30.99 -5.32 -4.34
C MET A 693 -30.90 -5.24 -2.80
N GLY A 694 -31.98 -5.58 -2.13
CA GLY A 694 -32.06 -5.46 -0.66
C GLY A 694 -32.17 -4.03 -0.14
N SER A 695 -32.00 -3.00 -0.97
CA SER A 695 -32.07 -1.58 -0.60
C SER A 695 -33.34 -0.90 -1.13
N VAL A 696 -33.73 -1.19 -2.37
CA VAL A 696 -34.95 -0.61 -2.99
C VAL A 696 -36.19 -1.41 -2.62
N ARG A 697 -37.21 -0.73 -2.08
CA ARG A 697 -38.50 -1.32 -1.68
C ARG A 697 -39.51 -1.39 -2.82
N ASP A 698 -39.57 -0.34 -3.64
CA ASP A 698 -40.48 -0.22 -4.78
C ASP A 698 -39.69 0.14 -6.04
N TRP A 699 -39.36 -0.89 -6.83
CA TRP A 699 -38.62 -0.75 -8.07
C TRP A 699 -39.42 -0.04 -9.16
N ASP A 700 -40.75 -0.11 -9.16
CA ASP A 700 -41.57 0.61 -10.13
C ASP A 700 -41.50 2.12 -9.88
N ALA A 701 -41.55 2.54 -8.61
CA ALA A 701 -41.36 3.93 -8.22
C ALA A 701 -39.93 4.42 -8.55
N PHE A 702 -38.92 3.60 -8.24
CA PHE A 702 -37.52 3.91 -8.55
C PHE A 702 -37.30 4.19 -10.04
N PHE A 703 -37.73 3.28 -10.93
CA PHE A 703 -37.57 3.49 -12.38
C PHE A 703 -38.47 4.59 -12.93
N SER A 704 -39.58 4.91 -12.26
CA SER A 704 -40.41 6.08 -12.61
C SER A 704 -39.68 7.40 -12.33
N GLU A 705 -38.98 7.50 -11.19
CA GLU A 705 -38.13 8.65 -10.88
C GLU A 705 -36.94 8.74 -11.85
N ALA A 706 -36.29 7.61 -12.15
CA ALA A 706 -35.23 7.60 -13.15
C ALA A 706 -35.71 8.06 -14.53
N TYR A 707 -36.91 7.64 -14.96
CA TYR A 707 -37.51 8.08 -16.21
C TYR A 707 -37.82 9.59 -16.20
N ARG A 708 -38.28 10.13 -15.06
CA ARG A 708 -38.51 11.57 -14.88
C ARG A 708 -37.22 12.36 -15.07
N VAL A 709 -36.12 11.89 -14.48
CA VAL A 709 -34.82 12.58 -14.44
C VAL A 709 -34.02 12.42 -15.74
N CYS A 710 -34.12 11.29 -16.43
CA CYS A 710 -33.47 11.11 -17.75
C CYS A 710 -33.96 12.17 -18.74
N LYS A 711 -33.05 12.77 -19.53
CA LYS A 711 -33.42 13.58 -20.70
C LYS A 711 -34.04 12.71 -21.80
N PRO A 712 -34.85 13.30 -22.70
CA PRO A 712 -35.27 12.60 -23.91
C PRO A 712 -34.06 12.09 -24.71
N GLY A 713 -34.04 10.80 -25.04
CA GLY A 713 -32.92 10.13 -25.71
C GLY A 713 -31.78 9.66 -24.79
N ALA A 714 -31.81 9.99 -23.49
CA ALA A 714 -30.85 9.54 -22.48
C ALA A 714 -31.06 8.06 -22.11
N TRP A 715 -30.05 7.50 -21.43
CA TRP A 715 -30.04 6.10 -21.03
C TRP A 715 -30.01 5.93 -19.51
N ILE A 716 -30.68 4.88 -19.03
CA ILE A 716 -30.43 4.30 -17.71
C ILE A 716 -29.83 2.90 -17.89
N GLU A 717 -28.90 2.54 -17.01
CA GLU A 717 -28.34 1.21 -16.92
C GLU A 717 -28.32 0.72 -15.46
N SER A 718 -28.83 -0.48 -15.24
CA SER A 718 -28.93 -1.13 -13.93
C SER A 718 -28.16 -2.44 -13.94
N HIS A 719 -27.25 -2.59 -12.98
CA HIS A 719 -26.39 -3.76 -12.77
C HIS A 719 -26.80 -4.46 -11.48
N GLU A 720 -27.36 -5.66 -11.58
CA GLU A 720 -27.80 -6.42 -10.41
C GLU A 720 -27.24 -7.84 -10.44
N ALA A 721 -27.01 -8.40 -9.25
CA ALA A 721 -26.61 -9.78 -9.06
C ALA A 721 -27.76 -10.64 -8.52
N SER A 722 -27.70 -11.93 -8.81
CA SER A 722 -28.43 -12.92 -8.06
C SER A 722 -27.85 -13.01 -6.66
N CYS A 723 -28.70 -13.05 -5.63
CA CYS A 723 -28.26 -13.38 -4.29
C CYS A 723 -27.96 -14.87 -4.12
N ASN A 724 -28.23 -15.73 -5.11
CA ASN A 724 -27.97 -17.17 -5.03
C ASN A 724 -26.56 -17.51 -5.51
N VAL A 725 -25.87 -18.38 -4.78
CA VAL A 725 -24.70 -19.08 -5.32
C VAL A 725 -25.19 -20.32 -6.07
N SER A 726 -24.99 -20.35 -7.37
CA SER A 726 -25.44 -21.45 -8.25
C SER A 726 -24.26 -22.23 -8.81
N SER A 727 -24.51 -23.46 -9.30
CA SER A 727 -23.51 -24.26 -10.02
C SER A 727 -24.17 -24.99 -11.19
N ASP A 728 -23.48 -25.07 -12.32
CA ASP A 728 -23.99 -25.75 -13.53
C ASP A 728 -23.97 -27.29 -13.39
N ASP A 729 -23.11 -27.81 -12.50
CA ASP A 729 -22.87 -29.24 -12.31
C ASP A 729 -23.43 -29.81 -10.99
N GLY A 730 -24.17 -28.98 -10.23
CA GLY A 730 -24.81 -29.37 -8.99
C GLY A 730 -23.85 -29.53 -7.80
N THR A 731 -22.61 -29.04 -7.91
CA THR A 731 -21.63 -29.06 -6.81
C THR A 731 -22.01 -28.13 -5.65
N VAL A 732 -22.80 -27.09 -5.89
CA VAL A 732 -23.42 -26.26 -4.85
C VAL A 732 -24.80 -26.84 -4.53
N ALA A 733 -24.84 -27.70 -3.51
CA ALA A 733 -26.06 -28.34 -3.05
C ALA A 733 -26.87 -27.41 -2.13
N PRO A 734 -28.22 -27.49 -2.08
CA PRO A 734 -29.05 -26.63 -1.23
C PRO A 734 -28.72 -26.68 0.27
N ASN A 735 -28.12 -27.79 0.73
CA ASN A 735 -27.70 -27.99 2.11
C ASN A 735 -26.20 -27.67 2.37
N SER A 736 -25.48 -27.14 1.37
CA SER A 736 -24.15 -26.56 1.57
C SER A 736 -24.27 -25.12 2.04
N ALA A 737 -23.25 -24.57 2.70
CA ALA A 737 -23.25 -23.16 3.11
C ALA A 737 -23.35 -22.23 1.89
N MET A 738 -22.67 -22.55 0.78
CA MET A 738 -22.80 -21.82 -0.48
C MET A 738 -24.25 -21.86 -1.01
N GLY A 739 -24.90 -23.03 -1.00
CA GLY A 739 -26.28 -23.17 -1.46
C GLY A 739 -27.31 -22.50 -0.54
N HIS A 740 -27.02 -22.42 0.76
CA HIS A 740 -27.88 -21.78 1.76
C HIS A 740 -27.86 -20.24 1.68
N TRP A 741 -26.77 -19.65 1.19
CA TRP A 741 -26.57 -18.19 1.10
C TRP A 741 -27.76 -17.46 0.48
N GLY A 742 -28.31 -17.97 -0.62
CA GLY A 742 -29.41 -17.30 -1.32
C GLY A 742 -30.71 -17.24 -0.51
N GLU A 743 -31.10 -18.34 0.12
CA GLU A 743 -32.32 -18.39 0.95
C GLU A 743 -32.17 -17.53 2.21
N PHE A 744 -30.97 -17.49 2.80
CA PHE A 744 -30.64 -16.62 3.92
C PHE A 744 -30.96 -15.14 3.62
N PHE A 745 -30.49 -14.60 2.49
CA PHE A 745 -30.76 -13.21 2.12
C PHE A 745 -32.21 -12.95 1.74
N LYS A 746 -32.88 -13.90 1.07
CA LYS A 746 -34.31 -13.76 0.73
C LYS A 746 -35.19 -13.68 1.97
N GLU A 747 -34.93 -14.50 2.98
CA GLU A 747 -35.70 -14.47 4.23
C GLU A 747 -35.38 -13.24 5.09
N GLY A 748 -34.11 -12.82 5.12
CA GLY A 748 -33.71 -11.55 5.73
C GLY A 748 -34.41 -10.34 5.08
N GLY A 749 -34.40 -10.28 3.74
CA GLY A 749 -35.10 -9.26 2.95
C GLY A 749 -36.59 -9.18 3.26
N LYS A 750 -37.28 -10.32 3.38
CA LYS A 750 -38.70 -10.38 3.76
C LYS A 750 -38.96 -9.73 5.13
N LYS A 751 -38.06 -9.90 6.11
CA LYS A 751 -38.21 -9.27 7.44
C LYS A 751 -38.07 -7.75 7.40
N ILE A 752 -37.20 -7.21 6.54
CA ILE A 752 -36.97 -5.76 6.44
C ILE A 752 -37.81 -5.07 5.34
N GLY A 753 -38.53 -5.85 4.54
CA GLY A 753 -39.44 -5.36 3.51
C GLY A 753 -38.76 -5.01 2.18
N THR A 754 -37.66 -5.67 1.84
CA THR A 754 -36.92 -5.50 0.56
C THR A 754 -36.73 -6.84 -0.15
N SER A 755 -36.45 -6.79 -1.46
CA SER A 755 -36.23 -8.00 -2.28
C SER A 755 -34.77 -8.19 -2.64
N PHE A 756 -34.29 -9.43 -2.51
CA PHE A 756 -32.99 -9.90 -3.00
C PHE A 756 -33.11 -10.73 -4.28
N SER A 757 -34.31 -10.87 -4.84
CA SER A 757 -34.58 -11.69 -6.04
C SER A 757 -34.75 -10.86 -7.31
N VAL A 758 -34.06 -9.72 -7.39
CA VAL A 758 -34.22 -8.73 -8.47
C VAL A 758 -33.96 -9.37 -9.85
N VAL A 759 -32.91 -10.20 -9.95
CA VAL A 759 -32.51 -10.90 -11.17
C VAL A 759 -33.48 -12.04 -11.51
N GLU A 760 -33.82 -12.88 -10.52
CA GLU A 760 -34.71 -14.03 -10.70
C GLU A 760 -36.13 -13.61 -11.12
N ASP A 761 -36.62 -12.52 -10.54
CA ASP A 761 -37.95 -12.00 -10.82
C ASP A 761 -38.01 -11.20 -12.13
N GLY A 762 -36.86 -10.92 -12.77
CA GLY A 762 -36.78 -10.07 -13.96
C GLY A 762 -37.26 -8.64 -13.69
N THR A 763 -37.03 -8.15 -12.47
CA THR A 763 -37.61 -6.88 -11.97
C THR A 763 -37.15 -5.68 -12.78
N GLN A 764 -35.86 -5.61 -13.13
CA GLN A 764 -35.27 -4.49 -13.87
C GLN A 764 -36.00 -4.21 -15.19
N ARG A 765 -36.10 -5.20 -16.08
CA ARG A 765 -36.80 -5.06 -17.38
C ARG A 765 -38.27 -4.68 -17.19
N LYS A 766 -38.99 -5.39 -16.32
CA LYS A 766 -40.43 -5.17 -16.11
C LYS A 766 -40.71 -3.74 -15.63
N ALA A 767 -39.92 -3.25 -14.68
CA ALA A 767 -40.07 -1.91 -14.13
C ALA A 767 -39.65 -0.82 -15.14
N MET A 768 -38.58 -1.04 -15.91
CA MET A 768 -38.20 -0.13 -17.01
C MET A 768 -39.28 -0.01 -18.09
N GLU A 769 -39.85 -1.15 -18.53
CA GLU A 769 -40.96 -1.17 -19.49
C GLU A 769 -42.18 -0.42 -18.97
N LYS A 770 -42.52 -0.63 -17.69
CA LYS A 770 -43.64 0.05 -17.03
C LYS A 770 -43.43 1.56 -16.90
N ALA A 771 -42.21 2.00 -16.62
CA ALA A 771 -41.85 3.42 -16.54
C ALA A 771 -41.87 4.13 -17.92
N GLY A 772 -41.76 3.37 -19.01
CA GLY A 772 -41.86 3.88 -20.39
C GLY A 772 -40.53 3.92 -21.14
N PHE A 773 -39.47 3.31 -20.62
CA PHE A 773 -38.22 3.17 -21.37
C PHE A 773 -38.41 2.27 -22.60
N ILE A 774 -37.67 2.56 -23.67
CA ILE A 774 -37.65 1.83 -24.94
C ILE A 774 -36.24 1.32 -25.23
N ASN A 775 -36.08 0.55 -26.31
CA ASN A 775 -34.78 -0.01 -26.71
C ASN A 775 -34.10 -0.84 -25.60
N ILE A 776 -34.90 -1.49 -24.74
CA ILE A 776 -34.40 -2.18 -23.55
C ILE A 776 -33.64 -3.46 -23.94
N GLN A 777 -32.37 -3.52 -23.56
CA GLN A 777 -31.49 -4.66 -23.77
C GLN A 777 -31.06 -5.26 -22.43
N GLU A 778 -30.64 -6.52 -22.46
CA GLU A 778 -30.12 -7.25 -21.31
C GLU A 778 -28.80 -7.94 -21.69
N PHE A 779 -27.90 -8.01 -20.73
CA PHE A 779 -26.67 -8.77 -20.83
C PHE A 779 -26.45 -9.56 -19.54
N ASP A 780 -26.32 -10.88 -19.70
CA ASP A 780 -26.15 -11.81 -18.60
C ASP A 780 -24.72 -12.35 -18.62
N PHE A 781 -24.08 -12.36 -17.45
CA PHE A 781 -22.78 -12.99 -17.24
C PHE A 781 -22.73 -13.61 -15.84
N ARG A 782 -21.64 -14.31 -15.53
CA ARG A 782 -21.46 -14.90 -14.20
C ARG A 782 -20.24 -14.30 -13.51
N ASN A 783 -20.34 -14.16 -12.20
CA ASN A 783 -19.19 -13.91 -11.33
C ASN A 783 -18.85 -15.21 -10.58
N PRO A 784 -17.83 -15.98 -11.03
CA PRO A 784 -17.43 -17.23 -10.38
C PRO A 784 -16.87 -17.00 -8.97
N VAL A 785 -16.89 -18.05 -8.15
CA VAL A 785 -16.18 -18.10 -6.86
C VAL A 785 -15.15 -19.22 -6.95
N GLY A 786 -13.86 -18.84 -6.99
CA GLY A 786 -12.73 -19.76 -7.12
C GLY A 786 -12.17 -19.88 -8.54
N THR A 787 -11.04 -20.59 -8.67
CA THR A 787 -10.24 -20.67 -9.90
C THR A 787 -10.59 -21.85 -10.81
N TRP A 788 -11.78 -22.42 -10.63
CA TRP A 788 -12.29 -23.56 -11.40
C TRP A 788 -12.65 -23.27 -12.87
N PRO A 789 -13.01 -22.03 -13.29
CA PRO A 789 -13.29 -21.76 -14.69
C PRO A 789 -12.08 -22.03 -15.59
N LYS A 790 -12.35 -22.47 -16.83
CA LYS A 790 -11.30 -22.64 -17.86
C LYS A 790 -11.03 -21.35 -18.62
N ASP A 791 -12.03 -20.49 -18.76
CA ASP A 791 -11.87 -19.18 -19.37
C ASP A 791 -10.95 -18.33 -18.50
N PRO A 792 -9.89 -17.71 -19.06
CA PRO A 792 -8.90 -16.98 -18.27
C PRO A 792 -9.48 -15.75 -17.56
N VAL A 793 -10.47 -15.06 -18.15
CA VAL A 793 -11.11 -13.89 -17.55
C VAL A 793 -11.98 -14.33 -16.38
N GLU A 794 -12.85 -15.32 -16.59
CA GLU A 794 -13.68 -15.88 -15.51
C GLU A 794 -12.84 -16.49 -14.39
N LYS A 795 -11.70 -17.09 -14.71
CA LYS A 795 -10.77 -17.62 -13.72
C LYS A 795 -10.13 -16.51 -12.88
N ARG A 796 -9.77 -15.38 -13.49
CA ARG A 796 -9.23 -14.18 -12.80
C ARG A 796 -10.32 -13.56 -11.92
N MET A 797 -11.52 -13.34 -12.46
CA MET A 797 -12.70 -12.91 -11.69
C MET A 797 -12.95 -13.83 -10.49
N GLY A 798 -12.93 -15.14 -10.70
CA GLY A 798 -13.16 -16.13 -9.65
C GLY A 798 -12.07 -16.16 -8.58
N ALA A 799 -10.81 -15.89 -8.95
CA ALA A 799 -9.72 -15.73 -7.99
C ALA A 799 -9.97 -14.52 -7.06
N TYR A 800 -10.33 -13.37 -7.62
CA TYR A 800 -10.63 -12.16 -6.87
C TYR A 800 -11.89 -12.30 -6.00
N SER A 801 -12.96 -12.91 -6.52
CA SER A 801 -14.17 -13.22 -5.75
C SER A 801 -13.89 -14.15 -4.57
N LYS A 802 -13.08 -15.21 -4.79
CA LYS A 802 -12.63 -16.10 -3.72
C LYS A 802 -11.88 -15.33 -2.63
N TYR A 803 -10.89 -14.53 -3.03
CA TYR A 803 -10.10 -13.75 -2.10
C TYR A 803 -10.95 -12.76 -1.29
N GLY A 804 -11.84 -12.02 -1.96
CA GLY A 804 -12.72 -11.05 -1.33
C GLY A 804 -13.66 -11.69 -0.30
N LEU A 805 -14.35 -12.77 -0.66
CA LEU A 805 -15.25 -13.50 0.24
C LEU A 805 -14.50 -14.16 1.40
N GLU A 806 -13.31 -14.69 1.17
CA GLU A 806 -12.47 -15.22 2.26
C GLU A 806 -12.06 -14.11 3.23
N THR A 807 -11.78 -12.91 2.72
CA THR A 807 -11.37 -11.77 3.53
C THR A 807 -12.52 -11.23 4.37
N ASP A 808 -13.68 -10.95 3.78
CA ASP A 808 -14.81 -10.34 4.51
C ASP A 808 -16.19 -10.85 4.06
N SER A 809 -16.53 -12.09 4.41
CA SER A 809 -17.92 -12.57 4.34
C SER A 809 -18.79 -12.02 5.48
N GLU A 810 -18.18 -11.59 6.59
CA GLU A 810 -18.90 -11.11 7.77
C GLU A 810 -19.64 -9.81 7.47
N GLY A 811 -18.99 -8.88 6.76
CA GLY A 811 -19.55 -7.59 6.36
C GLY A 811 -20.88 -7.66 5.60
N PHE A 812 -21.14 -8.78 4.90
CA PHE A 812 -22.41 -9.07 4.23
C PHE A 812 -23.44 -9.81 5.10
N ILE A 813 -22.99 -10.81 5.87
CA ILE A 813 -23.89 -11.74 6.58
C ILE A 813 -24.40 -11.13 7.89
N LEU A 814 -23.55 -10.40 8.61
CA LEU A 814 -23.73 -10.08 10.02
C LEU A 814 -25.09 -9.41 10.31
N PHE A 815 -25.43 -8.35 9.58
CA PHE A 815 -26.71 -7.65 9.76
C PHE A 815 -27.93 -8.53 9.48
N MET A 816 -27.88 -9.30 8.40
CA MET A 816 -29.00 -10.16 8.00
C MET A 816 -29.20 -11.30 9.00
N ALA A 817 -28.12 -11.92 9.46
CA ALA A 817 -28.19 -13.00 10.44
C ALA A 817 -28.68 -12.49 11.81
N HIS A 818 -28.20 -11.33 12.24
CA HIS A 818 -28.70 -10.65 13.44
C HIS A 818 -30.20 -10.36 13.33
N THR A 819 -30.67 -9.87 12.17
CA THR A 819 -32.10 -9.64 11.89
C THR A 819 -32.92 -10.94 11.89
N LEU A 820 -32.30 -12.04 11.48
CA LEU A 820 -32.90 -13.37 11.55
C LEU A 820 -32.95 -13.93 12.97
N GLY A 821 -32.15 -13.40 13.89
CA GLY A 821 -32.10 -13.75 15.32
C GLY A 821 -30.94 -14.68 15.70
N TRP A 822 -29.93 -14.81 14.85
CA TRP A 822 -28.76 -15.65 15.09
C TRP A 822 -27.81 -15.00 16.12
N THR A 823 -27.13 -15.81 16.93
CA THR A 823 -26.07 -15.32 17.82
C THR A 823 -24.78 -15.06 17.05
N ARG A 824 -23.83 -14.34 17.65
CA ARG A 824 -22.53 -14.08 17.03
C ARG A 824 -21.76 -15.37 16.74
N GLU A 825 -21.81 -16.33 17.67
CA GLU A 825 -21.14 -17.62 17.53
C GLU A 825 -21.70 -18.42 16.35
N GLU A 826 -23.03 -18.44 16.19
CA GLU A 826 -23.71 -19.09 15.07
C GLU A 826 -23.30 -18.48 13.72
N ILE A 827 -23.17 -17.16 13.67
CA ILE A 827 -22.72 -16.42 12.48
C ILE A 827 -21.29 -16.81 12.12
N LEU A 828 -20.38 -16.82 13.11
CA LEU A 828 -18.98 -17.18 12.90
C LEU A 828 -18.83 -18.63 12.41
N VAL A 829 -19.64 -19.55 12.96
CA VAL A 829 -19.68 -20.96 12.54
C VAL A 829 -20.10 -21.09 11.07
N TYR A 830 -21.15 -20.38 10.65
CA TYR A 830 -21.60 -20.38 9.25
C TYR A 830 -20.56 -19.79 8.30
N ILE A 831 -19.95 -18.66 8.67
CA ILE A 831 -18.89 -18.01 7.88
C ILE A 831 -17.68 -18.96 7.73
N ALA A 832 -17.29 -19.65 8.80
CA ALA A 832 -16.20 -20.62 8.76
C ALA A 832 -16.50 -21.75 7.76
N GLN A 833 -17.74 -22.29 7.77
CA GLN A 833 -18.15 -23.33 6.83
C GLN A 833 -18.19 -22.81 5.38
N PHE A 834 -18.73 -21.61 5.15
CA PHE A 834 -18.77 -20.98 3.83
C PHE A 834 -17.36 -20.80 3.25
N ARG A 835 -16.43 -20.25 4.05
CA ARG A 835 -15.01 -20.10 3.66
C ARG A 835 -14.35 -21.44 3.38
N ARG A 836 -14.64 -22.48 4.18
CA ARG A 836 -14.12 -23.84 3.97
C ARG A 836 -14.57 -24.41 2.62
N GLU A 837 -15.85 -24.25 2.27
CA GLU A 837 -16.39 -24.68 0.97
C GLU A 837 -15.69 -23.99 -0.20
N ILE A 838 -15.49 -22.67 -0.12
CA ILE A 838 -14.72 -21.90 -1.12
C ILE A 838 -13.28 -22.42 -1.26
N ARG A 839 -12.60 -22.64 -0.13
CA ARG A 839 -11.20 -23.11 -0.11
C ARG A 839 -11.04 -24.52 -0.69
N SER A 840 -12.06 -25.37 -0.54
CA SER A 840 -12.01 -26.77 -1.00
C SER A 840 -11.77 -26.91 -2.51
N GLY A 841 -12.18 -25.91 -3.30
CA GLY A 841 -12.16 -25.96 -4.76
C GLY A 841 -13.11 -27.00 -5.38
N LYS A 842 -13.94 -27.67 -4.58
CA LYS A 842 -14.89 -28.70 -5.03
C LYS A 842 -16.25 -28.14 -5.44
N HIS A 843 -16.55 -26.90 -5.03
CA HIS A 843 -17.78 -26.21 -5.34
C HIS A 843 -17.54 -25.25 -6.50
N HIS A 844 -18.18 -25.49 -7.64
CA HIS A 844 -18.10 -24.65 -8.84
C HIS A 844 -19.18 -23.57 -8.80
N GLY A 845 -19.19 -22.80 -7.70
CA GLY A 845 -20.19 -21.78 -7.43
C GLY A 845 -19.97 -20.49 -8.22
N TYR A 846 -21.05 -19.80 -8.57
CA TYR A 846 -21.05 -18.46 -9.15
C TYR A 846 -22.30 -17.65 -8.75
N PHE A 847 -22.18 -16.33 -8.75
CA PHE A 847 -23.31 -15.40 -8.70
C PHE A 847 -23.69 -14.98 -10.12
N ALA A 848 -24.94 -15.19 -10.53
CA ALA A 848 -25.40 -14.67 -11.82
C ALA A 848 -25.46 -13.14 -11.78
N GLN A 849 -25.06 -12.47 -12.86
CA GLN A 849 -25.09 -11.02 -13.01
C GLN A 849 -25.99 -10.65 -14.19
N LYS A 850 -26.75 -9.58 -14.06
CA LYS A 850 -27.64 -9.06 -15.10
C LYS A 850 -27.52 -7.55 -15.22
N VAL A 851 -27.13 -7.10 -16.40
CA VAL A 851 -27.14 -5.68 -16.78
C VAL A 851 -28.34 -5.44 -17.67
N VAL A 852 -29.16 -4.45 -17.33
CA VAL A 852 -30.30 -4.02 -18.14
C VAL A 852 -30.17 -2.53 -18.41
N TRP A 853 -30.26 -2.12 -19.66
CA TRP A 853 -30.28 -0.70 -20.02
C TRP A 853 -31.45 -0.36 -20.92
N GLY A 854 -31.99 0.85 -20.76
CA GLY A 854 -33.14 1.36 -21.49
C GLY A 854 -33.00 2.83 -21.83
N GLN A 855 -33.59 3.23 -22.95
CA GLN A 855 -33.55 4.60 -23.43
C GLN A 855 -34.86 5.31 -23.17
N LYS A 856 -34.82 6.56 -22.68
CA LYS A 856 -36.01 7.41 -22.68
C LYS A 856 -36.33 7.81 -24.13
N PRO A 857 -37.57 7.69 -24.62
CA PRO A 857 -37.92 8.10 -25.97
C PRO A 857 -37.51 9.55 -26.27
N GLU A 858 -37.04 9.83 -27.48
CA GLU A 858 -36.85 11.21 -27.92
C GLU A 858 -38.21 11.92 -27.98
N THR A 859 -38.24 13.21 -27.63
CA THR A 859 -39.44 14.02 -27.82
C THR A 859 -39.68 14.15 -29.32
N THR A 860 -40.75 13.51 -29.82
CA THR A 860 -41.21 13.77 -31.20
C THR A 860 -41.46 15.27 -31.34
N ALA A 861 -40.72 15.94 -32.23
CA ALA A 861 -41.01 17.32 -32.60
C ALA A 861 -42.46 17.38 -33.10
N ALA A 862 -43.32 18.07 -32.36
CA ALA A 862 -44.72 18.28 -32.69
C ALA A 862 -44.88 19.29 -33.83
#